data_AF-A0A6P6NKF6-F1
#
_entry.id   AF-A0A6P6NKF6-F1
#
_cell.length_a   1.000
_cell.length_b   1.000
_cell.length_c   1.000
_cell.angle_alpha   90.00
_cell.angle_beta   90.00
_cell.angle_gamma   90.00
#
_symmetry.space_group_name_H-M   'P 1'
#
loop_
_entity.id
_entity.type
_entity.pdbx_description
1 polymer ?
#
loop_
_entity_poly.entity_id
_entity_poly.type
_entity_poly.pdbx_seq_one_letter_code
_entity_poly.pdbx_strand_id
1 'polypeptide(L)'
;MASGGEQAHVASQNYSNEEGAAFDMTTSEKVVELLNQAALISTEEKLIILKQVQELIINKDPSLLDNFLDEIIAFQTDKSIEVRKFVIGFIEEACKRDNELLLRLIANLNMLMRDESVNVVKKAILTLTQLYKVALQWLVRVKSVSDMEEACWDMMTQIKEDVLALLDSDNDGVRTHAIKFTESLIITLSPRTPDSDTPKKQEGDISLDKIPKDHTYIRYDTLCEEGKSALEQLLKFMVHPAISSINLTTALGSLATLARQRPMFMSEVVQAYETLHANLPPTLAKSQVSSVRKNLKLHLVSVLKHPSSVDFQGQISTLLLDLGMSQSEITRCTPATVQPRKRLHHEPYVEGKRIKMDAPLAEDDEDKEEPAPVVTPKPSSSVGTQSAIDLTAEFLLPLLTPDNVANLVLISMVYLPEVMPASFQATYTPVESAGTDAQIKHLARLMATQMTGAGLGPGLELCKARDEEVKGEDGGAAESSSKDPLIIRKLSAVSLGQAISVLGAQAAYKSPITEEAPQIKKLPEPILPSTQPKAPGASGRKKVFKLADVVQPFSEAQIEKLSNMAIKRILQSEKVIAQSGMSHVRVKLLARLVTQFEGGKKNDLLQFILEDMRGRSELAFSLLYHEYNEYLSQQPSASLDSYEHCLYTLLSGLQEKPEQRDGLFTKLVLEAPVITDSALEVIQRYCEDESRVYLGMSTLKELILKRPSRQYQYLNVLLNLSSHEKEKVRSTALSFIKRMYEKEHLKDCIEKFALTYMQFLVHPNPPSLLFGAGEDTEVAAPWTEETVRQCLYLYLSLLPLNHRLVHELAAVYTEAIADIKRSVLRVIEQPIRGMGMSSPDLLLLVENCPKGAETLVTRCLHILTDKVPPSPELVERVRDLYHKRVPDVRFLIPVINGLEKNEVIQALPKLIKLNPIVVKEVFNRLLGTQHSEGSSSMSPLTPGELLIALHNIDSSKCDMKSIIKATNLCFGEKNVYTSEVLAVVMQQLMEQTPLPILLMRTVIQSLTMYPRLAGFVMNILARLILKQVWKYPKVWEGFVKCCQRTKPQSYNVLLQLPPAQLASVFERCPEMREPLLQHVHSFTPHQQAHIPASIMTVLEANSRKPEPEPQPELHRPEIIEEREVPVPKHISMPAPVLQAEPPAPTPVEFTEPPPPQKQTPRSEEVEEPMEQEETDHAALEVTSEAVSQQVEVSEEASQSNSISEKTDEPMEESTAMDVAEQPKEESEDVAPEAGESSVD
;
A
#
# COMPACT_ATOMS: atom_id res chain seq x y z
N MET A 1 26.18 -0.83 19.43
CA MET A 1 25.40 -0.01 20.40
C MET A 1 25.03 1.30 19.72
N ALA A 2 23.79 1.79 19.75
CA ALA A 2 22.56 1.22 20.31
C ALA A 2 21.39 1.44 19.34
N SER A 3 20.49 0.45 19.24
CA SER A 3 19.26 0.52 18.42
C SER A 3 18.28 -0.56 18.89
N GLY A 4 17.75 -0.40 20.10
CA GLY A 4 16.79 -1.32 20.69
C GLY A 4 16.08 -0.60 21.84
N GLY A 5 14.80 -0.25 21.63
CA GLY A 5 14.12 0.67 22.55
C GLY A 5 12.69 1.04 22.15
N GLU A 6 11.91 0.13 21.56
CA GLU A 6 10.49 0.41 21.25
C GLU A 6 9.54 -0.82 21.35
N GLN A 7 10.03 -2.00 21.75
CA GLN A 7 9.20 -3.21 21.99
C GLN A 7 9.07 -3.59 23.48
N ALA A 8 9.81 -2.95 24.39
CA ALA A 8 9.92 -3.37 25.79
C ALA A 8 8.76 -2.93 26.71
N HIS A 9 7.72 -2.25 26.19
CA HIS A 9 6.73 -1.57 27.04
C HIS A 9 5.41 -2.33 27.29
N VAL A 10 5.19 -3.48 26.64
CA VAL A 10 3.94 -4.27 26.76
C VAL A 10 4.09 -5.49 27.69
N ALA A 11 5.33 -5.89 28.03
CA ALA A 11 5.60 -7.04 28.90
C ALA A 11 5.52 -6.73 30.41
N SER A 12 5.29 -5.47 30.80
CA SER A 12 5.65 -4.95 32.12
C SER A 12 4.49 -4.78 33.11
N GLN A 13 3.30 -5.34 32.84
CA GLN A 13 2.09 -5.13 33.67
C GLN A 13 1.53 -6.37 34.39
N ASN A 14 2.13 -7.56 34.24
CA ASN A 14 1.67 -8.79 34.91
C ASN A 14 2.55 -9.26 36.09
N TYR A 15 3.54 -8.46 36.54
CA TYR A 15 4.37 -8.79 37.70
C TYR A 15 3.90 -8.05 38.97
N SER A 16 2.78 -8.50 39.54
CA SER A 16 2.25 -7.97 40.80
C SER A 16 1.34 -8.96 41.57
N ASN A 17 1.83 -10.18 41.83
CA ASN A 17 1.55 -10.96 43.06
C ASN A 17 2.23 -12.34 43.01
N GLU A 18 3.39 -12.49 43.68
CA GLU A 18 3.80 -13.70 44.41
C GLU A 18 5.13 -13.45 45.16
N GLU A 19 5.05 -12.87 46.36
CA GLU A 19 6.20 -12.81 47.28
C GLU A 19 6.38 -14.18 47.95
N GLY A 20 7.29 -15.01 47.43
CA GLY A 20 7.32 -16.46 47.72
C GLY A 20 8.68 -17.15 47.74
N ALA A 21 9.79 -16.43 47.96
CA ALA A 21 11.13 -17.00 48.24
C ALA A 21 11.65 -18.09 47.27
N ALA A 22 11.95 -17.70 46.02
CA ALA A 22 12.76 -18.49 45.10
C ALA A 22 14.25 -18.05 45.13
N PHE A 23 15.17 -18.98 44.87
CA PHE A 23 16.60 -18.68 44.66
C PHE A 23 16.82 -18.03 43.28
N ASP A 24 17.95 -17.32 43.11
CA ASP A 24 18.40 -16.80 41.81
C ASP A 24 18.65 -17.93 40.80
N MET A 25 17.61 -18.32 40.06
CA MET A 25 17.73 -19.31 38.99
C MET A 25 18.46 -18.72 37.79
N THR A 26 19.43 -19.45 37.26
CA THR A 26 20.17 -19.04 36.06
C THR A 26 19.27 -19.06 34.82
N THR A 27 19.67 -18.33 33.77
CA THR A 27 18.94 -18.35 32.49
C THR A 27 18.83 -19.77 31.92
N SER A 28 19.86 -20.59 32.09
CA SER A 28 19.88 -21.99 31.62
C SER A 28 18.87 -22.86 32.36
N GLU A 29 18.84 -22.82 33.70
CA GLU A 29 17.87 -23.58 34.50
C GLU A 29 16.43 -23.16 34.19
N LYS A 30 16.17 -21.86 34.00
CA LYS A 30 14.84 -21.36 33.60
C LYS A 30 14.44 -21.82 32.19
N VAL A 31 15.38 -21.95 31.25
CA VAL A 31 15.12 -22.53 29.92
C VAL A 31 14.78 -24.01 30.04
N VAL A 32 15.53 -24.78 30.85
CA VAL A 32 15.22 -26.19 31.14
C VAL A 32 13.83 -26.34 31.76
N GLU A 33 13.46 -25.50 32.71
CA GLU A 33 12.12 -25.52 33.34
C GLU A 33 11.02 -25.29 32.29
N LEU A 34 11.13 -24.21 31.50
CA LEU A 34 10.17 -23.85 30.46
C LEU A 34 10.06 -24.92 29.36
N LEU A 35 11.17 -25.56 28.95
CA LEU A 35 11.15 -26.66 27.98
C LEU A 35 10.41 -27.89 28.53
N ASN A 36 10.64 -28.26 29.79
CA ASN A 36 9.92 -29.35 30.44
C ASN A 36 8.43 -29.05 30.60
N GLN A 37 8.06 -27.79 30.92
CA GLN A 37 6.67 -27.34 30.91
C GLN A 37 6.05 -27.45 29.50
N ALA A 38 6.72 -26.95 28.46
CA ALA A 38 6.27 -27.00 27.07
C ALA A 38 6.08 -28.43 26.52
N ALA A 39 6.83 -29.41 27.02
CA ALA A 39 6.66 -30.82 26.66
C ALA A 39 5.35 -31.42 27.21
N LEU A 40 4.86 -30.94 28.37
CA LEU A 40 3.69 -31.48 29.07
C LEU A 40 2.39 -30.71 28.79
N ILE A 41 2.48 -29.46 28.33
CA ILE A 41 1.37 -28.50 28.28
C ILE A 41 0.59 -28.54 26.94
N SER A 42 -0.67 -28.08 27.01
CA SER A 42 -1.61 -28.02 25.89
C SER A 42 -1.24 -26.99 24.82
N THR A 43 -1.87 -27.07 23.65
CA THR A 43 -1.41 -26.45 22.40
C THR A 43 -1.16 -24.94 22.45
N GLU A 44 -2.02 -24.17 23.13
CA GLU A 44 -1.98 -22.70 23.06
C GLU A 44 -0.97 -22.11 24.08
N GLU A 45 -1.02 -22.59 25.32
CA GLU A 45 -0.07 -22.23 26.39
C GLU A 45 1.38 -22.61 26.01
N LYS A 46 1.56 -23.76 25.35
CA LYS A 46 2.87 -24.22 24.83
C LYS A 46 3.54 -23.16 23.94
N LEU A 47 2.78 -22.47 23.08
CA LEU A 47 3.32 -21.44 22.19
C LEU A 47 3.80 -20.19 22.94
N ILE A 48 3.20 -19.87 24.07
CA ILE A 48 3.63 -18.75 24.92
C ILE A 48 4.96 -19.11 25.58
N ILE A 49 5.08 -20.32 26.11
CA ILE A 49 6.27 -20.83 26.79
C ILE A 49 7.45 -20.96 25.80
N LEU A 50 7.23 -21.55 24.61
CA LEU A 50 8.27 -21.67 23.59
C LEU A 50 8.78 -20.31 23.09
N LYS A 51 7.91 -19.29 22.99
CA LYS A 51 8.34 -17.90 22.69
C LYS A 51 9.17 -17.28 23.81
N GLN A 52 8.87 -17.59 25.08
CA GLN A 52 9.74 -17.17 26.20
C GLN A 52 11.12 -17.82 26.10
N VAL A 53 11.20 -19.13 25.80
CA VAL A 53 12.49 -19.81 25.57
C VAL A 53 13.26 -19.16 24.42
N GLN A 54 12.60 -18.88 23.28
CA GLN A 54 13.23 -18.19 22.15
C GLN A 54 13.85 -16.83 22.55
N GLU A 55 13.14 -16.00 23.32
CA GLU A 55 13.67 -14.72 23.80
C GLU A 55 14.88 -14.92 24.73
N LEU A 56 14.83 -15.92 25.61
CA LEU A 56 15.94 -16.24 26.51
C LEU A 56 17.20 -16.70 25.76
N ILE A 57 17.08 -17.58 24.75
CA ILE A 57 18.24 -18.19 24.07
C ILE A 57 18.70 -17.46 22.79
N ILE A 58 17.88 -16.61 22.17
CA ILE A 58 18.30 -15.80 21.01
C ILE A 58 18.69 -14.38 21.42
N ASN A 59 18.01 -13.77 22.39
CA ASN A 59 18.17 -12.34 22.70
C ASN A 59 18.82 -12.07 24.06
N LYS A 60 18.41 -12.75 25.14
CA LYS A 60 18.96 -12.52 26.49
C LYS A 60 20.35 -13.13 26.67
N ASP A 61 20.52 -14.41 26.31
CA ASP A 61 21.78 -15.15 26.43
C ASP A 61 22.02 -16.04 25.21
N PRO A 62 22.61 -15.48 24.12
CA PRO A 62 22.88 -16.22 22.88
C PRO A 62 23.81 -17.43 23.05
N SER A 63 24.56 -17.53 24.16
CA SER A 63 25.45 -18.68 24.40
C SER A 63 24.69 -19.98 24.68
N LEU A 64 23.40 -19.88 24.99
CA LEU A 64 22.52 -21.02 25.24
C LEU A 64 21.87 -21.58 23.96
N LEU A 65 22.03 -20.92 22.81
CA LEU A 65 21.32 -21.28 21.57
C LEU A 65 21.69 -22.67 21.04
N ASP A 66 22.98 -22.99 20.94
CA ASP A 66 23.46 -24.29 20.46
C ASP A 66 23.21 -25.42 21.49
N ASN A 67 23.15 -25.06 22.78
CA ASN A 67 22.91 -25.98 23.90
C ASN A 67 21.45 -26.47 24.01
N PHE A 68 20.49 -25.71 23.48
CA PHE A 68 19.04 -26.04 23.52
C PHE A 68 18.41 -26.13 22.13
N LEU A 69 19.26 -26.30 21.10
CA LEU A 69 18.82 -26.29 19.71
C LEU A 69 17.94 -27.51 19.41
N ASP A 70 18.40 -28.70 19.79
CA ASP A 70 17.73 -29.95 19.43
C ASP A 70 16.40 -30.13 20.19
N GLU A 71 16.29 -29.62 21.42
CA GLU A 71 15.05 -29.58 22.21
C GLU A 71 13.97 -28.72 21.56
N ILE A 72 14.32 -27.53 21.03
CA ILE A 72 13.35 -26.70 20.31
C ILE A 72 12.99 -27.34 18.95
N ILE A 73 13.98 -27.88 18.23
CA ILE A 73 13.74 -28.50 16.93
C ILE A 73 12.91 -29.78 17.04
N ALA A 74 12.95 -30.53 18.16
CA ALA A 74 12.08 -31.70 18.38
C ALA A 74 10.58 -31.40 18.20
N PHE A 75 10.13 -30.18 18.56
CA PHE A 75 8.74 -29.73 18.36
C PHE A 75 8.33 -29.58 16.89
N GLN A 76 9.23 -29.74 15.91
CA GLN A 76 8.87 -29.81 14.49
C GLN A 76 7.95 -30.98 14.14
N THR A 77 7.86 -31.99 15.03
CA THR A 77 6.95 -33.14 14.87
C THR A 77 5.65 -32.99 15.67
N ASP A 78 5.42 -31.85 16.34
CA ASP A 78 4.18 -31.61 17.08
C ASP A 78 2.97 -31.58 16.13
N LYS A 79 1.85 -32.15 16.58
CA LYS A 79 0.59 -32.24 15.82
C LYS A 79 0.03 -30.85 15.49
N SER A 80 0.34 -29.84 16.29
CA SER A 80 -0.10 -28.47 16.09
C SER A 80 0.63 -27.77 14.93
N ILE A 81 -0.15 -27.37 13.93
CA ILE A 81 0.28 -26.51 12.81
C ILE A 81 0.99 -25.24 13.32
N GLU A 82 0.49 -24.64 14.41
CA GLU A 82 1.05 -23.41 14.96
C GLU A 82 2.39 -23.64 15.68
N VAL A 83 2.59 -24.81 16.29
CA VAL A 83 3.89 -25.19 16.89
C VAL A 83 4.93 -25.46 15.79
N ARG A 84 4.56 -26.15 14.71
CA ARG A 84 5.47 -26.33 13.57
C ARG A 84 5.80 -25.01 12.87
N LYS A 85 4.83 -24.09 12.72
CA LYS A 85 5.06 -22.72 12.25
C LYS A 85 5.97 -21.90 13.19
N PHE A 86 5.87 -22.11 14.51
CA PHE A 86 6.79 -21.53 15.48
C PHE A 86 8.21 -22.05 15.27
N VAL A 87 8.42 -23.36 15.12
CA VAL A 87 9.76 -23.94 14.92
C VAL A 87 10.40 -23.42 13.62
N ILE A 88 9.63 -23.25 12.55
CA ILE A 88 10.13 -22.57 11.34
C ILE A 88 10.57 -21.11 11.65
N GLY A 89 9.78 -20.37 12.43
CA GLY A 89 10.15 -19.01 12.86
C GLY A 89 11.37 -18.96 13.79
N PHE A 90 11.58 -19.99 14.60
CA PHE A 90 12.78 -20.16 15.42
C PHE A 90 14.02 -20.41 14.55
N ILE A 91 13.94 -21.31 13.56
CA ILE A 91 15.00 -21.54 12.57
C ILE A 91 15.36 -20.22 11.84
N GLU A 92 14.36 -19.42 11.50
CA GLU A 92 14.57 -18.11 10.86
C GLU A 92 15.43 -17.17 11.71
N GLU A 93 15.13 -17.02 13.00
CA GLU A 93 15.86 -16.11 13.90
C GLU A 93 17.19 -16.70 14.39
N ALA A 94 17.28 -18.03 14.57
CA ALA A 94 18.53 -18.71 14.91
C ALA A 94 19.57 -18.52 13.79
N CYS A 95 19.21 -18.84 12.54
CA CYS A 95 20.10 -18.69 11.38
C CYS A 95 20.45 -17.22 11.04
N LYS A 96 19.67 -16.24 11.52
CA LYS A 96 20.02 -14.80 11.46
C LYS A 96 20.99 -14.38 12.57
N ARG A 97 20.88 -15.00 13.75
CA ARG A 97 21.74 -14.72 14.92
C ARG A 97 23.13 -15.33 14.75
N ASP A 98 23.19 -16.56 14.25
CA ASP A 98 24.40 -17.29 13.93
C ASP A 98 24.16 -18.06 12.61
N ASN A 99 25.04 -17.85 11.63
CA ASN A 99 24.88 -18.44 10.30
C ASN A 99 25.36 -19.90 10.24
N GLU A 100 26.28 -20.33 11.12
CA GLU A 100 26.84 -21.69 11.10
C GLU A 100 25.79 -22.74 11.52
N LEU A 101 24.80 -22.35 12.33
CA LEU A 101 23.65 -23.19 12.70
C LEU A 101 22.83 -23.66 11.49
N LEU A 102 22.92 -22.97 10.34
CA LEU A 102 22.25 -23.40 9.11
C LEU A 102 22.68 -24.82 8.69
N LEU A 103 23.93 -25.21 8.94
CA LEU A 103 24.46 -26.57 8.70
C LEU A 103 23.66 -27.65 9.44
N ARG A 104 23.17 -27.36 10.65
CA ARG A 104 22.31 -28.25 11.46
C ARG A 104 20.83 -28.13 11.08
N LEU A 105 20.40 -26.96 10.64
CA LEU A 105 18.97 -26.62 10.51
C LEU A 105 18.38 -26.76 9.10
N ILE A 106 19.20 -26.78 8.04
CA ILE A 106 18.72 -26.81 6.65
C ILE A 106 17.88 -28.06 6.33
N ALA A 107 18.26 -29.23 6.87
CA ALA A 107 17.51 -30.48 6.69
C ALA A 107 16.13 -30.45 7.39
N ASN A 108 16.05 -29.80 8.55
CA ASN A 108 14.81 -29.62 9.30
C ASN A 108 13.86 -28.66 8.53
N LEU A 109 14.39 -27.57 7.96
CA LEU A 109 13.63 -26.69 7.08
C LEU A 109 13.14 -27.40 5.80
N ASN A 110 13.95 -28.28 5.21
CA ASN A 110 13.57 -29.09 4.05
C ASN A 110 12.41 -30.05 4.37
N MET A 111 12.42 -30.68 5.55
CA MET A 111 11.30 -31.51 6.01
C MET A 111 10.02 -30.68 6.20
N LEU A 112 10.13 -29.50 6.82
CA LEU A 112 9.00 -28.59 7.06
C LEU A 112 8.48 -27.89 5.78
N MET A 113 9.30 -27.79 4.73
CA MET A 113 8.89 -27.42 3.37
C MET A 113 7.97 -28.47 2.72
N ARG A 114 8.00 -29.72 3.20
CA ARG A 114 7.25 -30.87 2.66
C ARG A 114 6.14 -31.35 3.61
N ASP A 115 5.68 -30.47 4.51
CA ASP A 115 4.60 -30.73 5.48
C ASP A 115 3.23 -30.90 4.81
N GLU A 116 2.39 -31.79 5.35
CA GLU A 116 1.01 -32.02 4.88
C GLU A 116 0.14 -30.74 4.92
N SER A 117 0.45 -29.81 5.81
CA SER A 117 -0.28 -28.55 5.97
C SER A 117 0.31 -27.44 5.11
N VAL A 118 -0.44 -27.00 4.10
CA VAL A 118 -0.13 -25.82 3.29
C VAL A 118 0.16 -24.55 4.12
N ASN A 119 -0.32 -24.46 5.37
CA ASN A 119 -0.04 -23.34 6.28
C ASN A 119 1.38 -23.40 6.88
N VAL A 120 1.94 -24.60 7.06
CA VAL A 120 3.34 -24.81 7.46
C VAL A 120 4.24 -24.53 6.25
N VAL A 121 3.93 -25.12 5.07
CA VAL A 121 4.67 -24.89 3.81
C VAL A 121 4.76 -23.40 3.45
N LYS A 122 3.66 -22.62 3.52
CA LYS A 122 3.72 -21.16 3.28
C LYS A 122 4.67 -20.42 4.24
N LYS A 123 4.75 -20.81 5.52
CA LYS A 123 5.70 -20.22 6.48
C LYS A 123 7.13 -20.69 6.22
N ALA A 124 7.33 -21.92 5.75
CA ALA A 124 8.65 -22.41 5.32
C ALA A 124 9.17 -21.61 4.10
N ILE A 125 8.32 -21.35 3.10
CA ILE A 125 8.66 -20.49 1.94
C ILE A 125 9.06 -19.08 2.40
N LEU A 126 8.26 -18.41 3.25
CA LEU A 126 8.60 -17.08 3.78
C LEU A 126 9.97 -17.03 4.48
N THR A 127 10.32 -18.12 5.15
CA THR A 127 11.56 -18.27 5.92
C THR A 127 12.74 -18.47 4.97
N LEU A 128 12.58 -19.35 3.97
CA LEU A 128 13.55 -19.52 2.89
C LEU A 128 13.82 -18.21 2.14
N THR A 129 12.79 -17.39 1.90
CA THR A 129 12.92 -16.05 1.29
C THR A 129 13.87 -15.13 2.08
N GLN A 130 13.95 -15.27 3.41
CA GLN A 130 14.95 -14.54 4.20
C GLN A 130 16.29 -15.28 4.30
N LEU A 131 16.28 -16.60 4.47
CA LEU A 131 17.49 -17.38 4.72
C LEU A 131 18.36 -17.60 3.46
N TYR A 132 17.78 -17.67 2.26
CA TYR A 132 18.55 -17.87 1.02
C TYR A 132 19.61 -16.77 0.81
N LYS A 133 19.21 -15.50 0.95
CA LYS A 133 20.13 -14.35 0.84
C LYS A 133 21.11 -14.25 2.03
N VAL A 134 20.75 -14.76 3.21
CA VAL A 134 21.64 -14.81 4.39
C VAL A 134 22.71 -15.88 4.19
N ALA A 135 22.32 -17.08 3.74
CA ALA A 135 23.22 -18.19 3.42
C ALA A 135 24.23 -17.82 2.32
N LEU A 136 23.74 -17.22 1.22
CA LEU A 136 24.61 -16.72 0.15
C LEU A 136 25.56 -15.61 0.66
N GLN A 137 25.08 -14.72 1.53
CA GLN A 137 25.92 -13.67 2.12
C GLN A 137 26.96 -14.21 3.12
N TRP A 138 26.66 -15.31 3.81
CA TRP A 138 27.58 -15.99 4.70
C TRP A 138 28.67 -16.72 3.91
N LEU A 139 28.31 -17.59 2.98
CA LEU A 139 29.26 -18.37 2.17
C LEU A 139 30.25 -17.48 1.40
N VAL A 140 29.77 -16.38 0.78
CA VAL A 140 30.64 -15.41 0.06
C VAL A 140 31.64 -14.67 0.99
N ARG A 141 31.47 -14.75 2.32
CA ARG A 141 32.44 -14.24 3.32
C ARG A 141 33.42 -15.30 3.83
N VAL A 142 33.13 -16.59 3.63
CA VAL A 142 34.01 -17.69 4.03
C VAL A 142 35.22 -17.73 3.11
N LYS A 143 36.43 -17.89 3.67
CA LYS A 143 37.69 -17.83 2.90
C LYS A 143 38.01 -19.11 2.11
N SER A 144 37.41 -20.21 2.52
CA SER A 144 37.60 -21.56 1.97
C SER A 144 36.40 -22.38 2.41
N VAL A 145 35.49 -22.67 1.49
CA VAL A 145 34.29 -23.48 1.77
C VAL A 145 34.73 -24.91 2.10
N SER A 146 34.07 -25.53 3.09
CA SER A 146 34.27 -26.92 3.51
C SER A 146 33.16 -27.84 2.99
N ASP A 147 33.43 -29.14 2.92
CA ASP A 147 32.52 -30.18 2.42
C ASP A 147 31.09 -30.10 3.02
N MET A 148 30.97 -29.69 4.28
CA MET A 148 29.69 -29.52 4.98
C MET A 148 28.94 -28.24 4.57
N GLU A 149 29.67 -27.16 4.28
CA GLU A 149 29.14 -25.90 3.76
C GLU A 149 28.71 -26.04 2.29
N GLU A 150 29.47 -26.80 1.48
CA GLU A 150 29.08 -27.18 0.12
C GLU A 150 27.78 -28.01 0.14
N ALA A 151 27.71 -29.08 0.95
CA ALA A 151 26.50 -29.89 1.09
C ALA A 151 25.28 -29.09 1.61
N CYS A 152 25.51 -28.07 2.46
CA CYS A 152 24.46 -27.16 2.90
C CYS A 152 23.98 -26.23 1.78
N TRP A 153 24.88 -25.77 0.91
CA TRP A 153 24.52 -24.96 -0.26
C TRP A 153 23.82 -25.78 -1.35
N ASP A 154 24.24 -27.01 -1.61
CA ASP A 154 23.55 -27.93 -2.50
C ASP A 154 22.12 -28.18 -2.00
N MET A 155 21.91 -28.38 -0.70
CA MET A 155 20.57 -28.52 -0.14
C MET A 155 19.75 -27.21 -0.22
N MET A 156 20.35 -26.04 0.04
CA MET A 156 19.71 -24.74 -0.17
C MET A 156 19.28 -24.55 -1.64
N THR A 157 20.12 -25.00 -2.58
CA THR A 157 19.87 -24.94 -4.02
C THR A 157 18.75 -25.90 -4.44
N GLN A 158 18.69 -27.10 -3.87
CA GLN A 158 17.56 -28.03 -4.09
C GLN A 158 16.24 -27.45 -3.55
N ILE A 159 16.22 -26.89 -2.34
CA ILE A 159 14.98 -26.30 -1.78
C ILE A 159 14.54 -25.07 -2.60
N LYS A 160 15.49 -24.30 -3.16
CA LYS A 160 15.21 -23.22 -4.12
C LYS A 160 14.49 -23.74 -5.38
N GLU A 161 14.94 -24.84 -5.98
CA GLU A 161 14.23 -25.47 -7.11
C GLU A 161 12.86 -26.06 -6.69
N ASP A 162 12.77 -26.72 -5.54
CA ASP A 162 11.50 -27.22 -4.98
C ASP A 162 10.46 -26.09 -4.87
N VAL A 163 10.86 -24.89 -4.42
CA VAL A 163 9.95 -23.72 -4.30
C VAL A 163 9.62 -23.09 -5.64
N LEU A 164 10.52 -23.12 -6.63
CA LEU A 164 10.19 -22.71 -8.00
C LEU A 164 9.13 -23.63 -8.61
N ALA A 165 9.24 -24.95 -8.42
CA ALA A 165 8.21 -25.90 -8.84
C ALA A 165 6.85 -25.68 -8.14
N LEU A 166 6.83 -25.09 -6.93
CA LEU A 166 5.58 -24.72 -6.24
C LEU A 166 4.84 -23.51 -6.86
N LEU A 167 5.37 -22.88 -7.92
CA LEU A 167 4.59 -21.98 -8.79
C LEU A 167 3.41 -22.71 -9.45
N ASP A 168 3.57 -23.99 -9.79
CA ASP A 168 2.53 -24.84 -10.40
C ASP A 168 1.70 -25.63 -9.35
N SER A 169 1.86 -25.33 -8.05
CA SER A 169 1.09 -25.98 -6.97
C SER A 169 -0.41 -25.70 -7.10
N ASP A 170 -1.27 -26.70 -6.86
CA ASP A 170 -2.73 -26.54 -6.83
C ASP A 170 -3.20 -25.44 -5.85
N ASN A 171 -2.44 -25.21 -4.76
CA ASN A 171 -2.84 -24.30 -3.71
C ASN A 171 -2.50 -22.83 -4.05
N ASP A 172 -3.54 -22.03 -4.29
CA ASP A 172 -3.44 -20.59 -4.60
C ASP A 172 -2.61 -19.78 -3.59
N GLY A 173 -2.69 -20.15 -2.31
CA GLY A 173 -1.90 -19.55 -1.25
C GLY A 173 -0.42 -19.93 -1.33
N VAL A 174 -0.08 -21.16 -1.71
CA VAL A 174 1.31 -21.60 -1.90
C VAL A 174 1.92 -20.88 -3.11
N ARG A 175 1.22 -20.85 -4.25
CA ARG A 175 1.66 -20.09 -5.45
C ARG A 175 1.95 -18.62 -5.13
N THR A 176 1.07 -17.97 -4.35
CA THR A 176 1.26 -16.58 -3.89
C THR A 176 2.59 -16.38 -3.13
N HIS A 177 3.01 -17.36 -2.33
CA HIS A 177 4.27 -17.31 -1.58
C HIS A 177 5.47 -17.67 -2.46
N ALA A 178 5.35 -18.64 -3.36
CA ALA A 178 6.36 -18.98 -4.35
C ALA A 178 6.72 -17.77 -5.22
N ILE A 179 5.72 -17.02 -5.73
CA ILE A 179 5.94 -15.75 -6.48
C ILE A 179 6.81 -14.74 -5.68
N LYS A 180 6.64 -14.65 -4.36
CA LYS A 180 7.43 -13.74 -3.51
C LYS A 180 8.81 -14.29 -3.14
N PHE A 181 8.99 -15.61 -3.11
CA PHE A 181 10.32 -16.21 -3.12
C PHE A 181 11.05 -15.91 -4.43
N THR A 182 10.41 -16.15 -5.58
CA THR A 182 10.96 -15.89 -6.93
C THR A 182 11.34 -14.42 -7.12
N GLU A 183 10.52 -13.47 -6.66
CA GLU A 183 10.88 -12.04 -6.65
C GLU A 183 12.19 -11.77 -5.90
N SER A 184 12.29 -12.28 -4.66
CA SER A 184 13.49 -12.11 -3.82
C SER A 184 14.71 -12.84 -4.39
N LEU A 185 14.51 -13.99 -5.05
CA LEU A 185 15.55 -14.76 -5.72
C LEU A 185 16.13 -13.96 -6.90
N ILE A 186 15.29 -13.46 -7.81
CA ILE A 186 15.71 -12.64 -8.95
C ILE A 186 16.47 -11.39 -8.49
N ILE A 187 15.98 -10.70 -7.44
CA ILE A 187 16.68 -9.54 -6.85
C ILE A 187 18.05 -9.95 -6.29
N THR A 188 18.14 -11.08 -5.58
CA THR A 188 19.40 -11.57 -4.99
C THR A 188 20.41 -11.96 -6.07
N LEU A 189 19.96 -12.64 -7.13
CA LEU A 189 20.79 -13.21 -8.19
C LEU A 189 21.02 -12.28 -9.39
N SER A 190 20.71 -10.99 -9.27
CA SER A 190 21.01 -9.97 -10.28
C SER A 190 21.75 -8.77 -9.68
N PRO A 191 22.66 -8.12 -10.44
CA PRO A 191 23.49 -7.04 -9.93
C PRO A 191 22.71 -5.72 -9.86
N ARG A 192 23.02 -4.88 -8.86
CA ARG A 192 22.51 -3.50 -8.76
C ARG A 192 23.13 -2.62 -9.86
N THR A 193 22.35 -1.68 -10.39
CA THR A 193 22.82 -0.61 -11.28
C THR A 193 22.84 0.73 -10.52
N PRO A 194 23.46 1.80 -11.06
CA PRO A 194 23.42 3.14 -10.42
C PRO A 194 22.00 3.68 -10.18
N ASP A 195 21.04 3.27 -11.01
CA ASP A 195 19.64 3.70 -10.94
C ASP A 195 18.75 2.78 -10.10
N SER A 196 19.28 1.71 -9.48
CA SER A 196 18.50 0.73 -8.72
C SER A 196 17.84 1.33 -7.46
N ASP A 197 16.51 1.48 -7.47
CA ASP A 197 15.68 1.86 -6.32
C ASP A 197 15.64 0.73 -5.26
N THR A 198 16.71 0.62 -4.46
CA THR A 198 16.79 -0.36 -3.37
C THR A 198 16.28 0.21 -2.03
N PRO A 199 15.25 -0.39 -1.42
CA PRO A 199 14.73 0.06 -0.11
C PRO A 199 15.80 -0.01 0.99
N LYS A 200 15.82 0.98 1.89
CA LYS A 200 16.81 1.08 3.00
C LYS A 200 16.94 -0.19 3.86
N LYS A 201 15.87 -0.98 4.01
CA LYS A 201 15.90 -2.27 4.75
C LYS A 201 16.66 -3.40 4.01
N GLN A 202 16.87 -3.26 2.70
CA GLN A 202 17.50 -4.23 1.79
C GLN A 202 18.87 -3.72 1.28
N GLU A 203 19.33 -2.54 1.73
CA GLU A 203 20.59 -1.92 1.32
C GLU A 203 21.79 -2.84 1.64
N GLY A 204 21.77 -3.45 2.84
CA GLY A 204 22.77 -4.41 3.32
C GLY A 204 22.63 -5.85 2.81
N ASP A 205 21.51 -6.22 2.17
CA ASP A 205 21.33 -7.56 1.59
C ASP A 205 22.38 -7.84 0.49
N ILE A 206 22.73 -9.11 0.28
CA ILE A 206 23.59 -9.47 -0.86
C ILE A 206 22.85 -9.33 -2.19
N SER A 207 23.62 -9.05 -3.24
CA SER A 207 23.20 -8.99 -4.63
C SER A 207 24.40 -9.34 -5.50
N LEU A 208 24.18 -9.74 -6.76
CA LEU A 208 25.23 -10.34 -7.60
C LEU A 208 26.48 -9.44 -7.76
N ASP A 209 26.31 -8.11 -7.74
CA ASP A 209 27.38 -7.09 -7.76
C ASP A 209 28.37 -7.17 -6.58
N LYS A 210 27.99 -7.85 -5.49
CA LYS A 210 28.82 -8.03 -4.29
C LYS A 210 29.55 -9.38 -4.25
N ILE A 211 29.39 -10.24 -5.26
CA ILE A 211 29.98 -11.59 -5.34
C ILE A 211 31.30 -11.54 -6.13
N PRO A 212 32.45 -11.97 -5.57
CA PRO A 212 33.70 -12.08 -6.32
C PRO A 212 33.59 -13.08 -7.47
N LYS A 213 34.09 -12.71 -8.66
CA LYS A 213 34.10 -13.61 -9.84
C LYS A 213 35.12 -14.75 -9.75
N ASP A 214 36.07 -14.60 -8.83
CA ASP A 214 37.18 -15.50 -8.50
C ASP A 214 36.92 -16.36 -7.24
N HIS A 215 35.68 -16.38 -6.74
CA HIS A 215 35.26 -17.23 -5.63
C HIS A 215 35.34 -18.72 -6.00
N THR A 216 35.83 -19.57 -5.09
CA THR A 216 36.27 -20.95 -5.42
C THR A 216 35.14 -21.94 -5.73
N TYR A 217 33.98 -21.78 -5.10
CA TYR A 217 32.83 -22.69 -5.21
C TYR A 217 31.62 -22.02 -5.88
N ILE A 218 31.07 -20.95 -5.28
CA ILE A 218 30.00 -20.13 -5.88
C ILE A 218 30.49 -19.46 -7.18
N ARG A 219 29.82 -19.73 -8.30
CA ARG A 219 30.12 -19.16 -9.63
C ARG A 219 29.17 -18.01 -9.99
N TYR A 220 29.72 -16.83 -10.25
CA TYR A 220 28.97 -15.62 -10.60
C TYR A 220 28.01 -15.83 -11.79
N ASP A 221 28.49 -16.41 -12.89
CA ASP A 221 27.73 -16.46 -14.14
C ASP A 221 26.59 -17.50 -14.08
N THR A 222 26.77 -18.63 -13.36
CA THR A 222 25.70 -19.60 -13.09
C THR A 222 24.57 -18.98 -12.26
N LEU A 223 24.89 -18.22 -11.21
CA LEU A 223 23.88 -17.50 -10.44
C LEU A 223 23.14 -16.45 -11.30
N CYS A 224 23.83 -15.79 -12.22
CA CYS A 224 23.22 -14.85 -13.18
C CYS A 224 22.20 -15.55 -14.12
N GLU A 225 22.53 -16.76 -14.58
CA GLU A 225 21.67 -17.59 -15.41
C GLU A 225 20.45 -18.12 -14.64
N GLU A 226 20.64 -18.58 -13.40
CA GLU A 226 19.54 -18.95 -12.49
C GLU A 226 18.58 -17.78 -12.25
N GLY A 227 19.11 -16.57 -12.00
CA GLY A 227 18.31 -15.36 -11.81
C GLY A 227 17.45 -15.01 -13.04
N LYS A 228 17.95 -15.26 -14.26
CA LYS A 228 17.19 -15.09 -15.50
C LYS A 228 16.15 -16.18 -15.70
N SER A 229 16.51 -17.45 -15.45
CA SER A 229 15.59 -18.59 -15.52
C SER A 229 14.39 -18.41 -14.58
N ALA A 230 14.63 -17.94 -13.35
CA ALA A 230 13.58 -17.60 -12.39
C ALA A 230 12.64 -16.47 -12.89
N LEU A 231 13.18 -15.47 -13.60
CA LEU A 231 12.37 -14.43 -14.24
C LEU A 231 11.54 -15.00 -15.40
N GLU A 232 12.13 -15.82 -16.26
CA GLU A 232 11.39 -16.51 -17.33
C GLU A 232 10.23 -17.37 -16.81
N GLN A 233 10.44 -18.10 -15.70
CA GLN A 233 9.38 -18.89 -15.07
C GLN A 233 8.24 -18.00 -14.55
N LEU A 234 8.55 -16.88 -13.90
CA LEU A 234 7.55 -15.91 -13.44
C LEU A 234 6.76 -15.26 -14.60
N LEU A 235 7.44 -14.99 -15.72
CA LEU A 235 6.82 -14.45 -16.94
C LEU A 235 5.88 -15.49 -17.60
N LYS A 236 6.34 -16.75 -17.73
CA LYS A 236 5.53 -17.86 -18.25
C LYS A 236 4.31 -18.15 -17.37
N PHE A 237 4.47 -18.06 -16.04
CA PHE A 237 3.38 -18.19 -15.08
C PHE A 237 2.30 -17.11 -15.24
N MET A 238 2.69 -15.85 -15.48
CA MET A 238 1.73 -14.73 -15.63
C MET A 238 0.79 -14.85 -16.84
N VAL A 239 1.19 -15.54 -17.90
CA VAL A 239 0.36 -15.77 -19.10
C VAL A 239 -0.46 -17.06 -19.04
N HIS A 240 -0.41 -17.80 -17.93
CA HIS A 240 -1.15 -19.06 -17.79
C HIS A 240 -2.67 -18.83 -17.76
N PRO A 241 -3.49 -19.47 -18.62
CA PRO A 241 -4.91 -19.12 -18.80
C PRO A 241 -5.81 -19.40 -17.59
N ALA A 242 -5.33 -20.17 -16.61
CA ALA A 242 -6.02 -20.45 -15.35
C ALA A 242 -5.39 -19.77 -14.12
N ILE A 243 -4.52 -18.77 -14.30
CA ILE A 243 -3.96 -17.98 -13.18
C ILE A 243 -5.07 -17.25 -12.41
N SER A 244 -4.99 -17.27 -11.08
CA SER A 244 -5.99 -16.60 -10.24
C SER A 244 -5.79 -15.09 -10.19
N SER A 245 -6.87 -14.36 -9.89
CA SER A 245 -6.82 -12.91 -9.69
C SER A 245 -5.88 -12.47 -8.56
N ILE A 246 -5.55 -13.34 -7.60
CA ILE A 246 -4.64 -13.04 -6.48
C ILE A 246 -3.20 -13.31 -6.90
N ASN A 247 -2.92 -14.46 -7.54
CA ASN A 247 -1.59 -14.74 -8.05
C ASN A 247 -1.17 -13.71 -9.12
N LEU A 248 -2.07 -13.36 -10.04
CA LEU A 248 -1.81 -12.39 -11.10
C LEU A 248 -1.50 -10.98 -10.56
N THR A 249 -2.29 -10.48 -9.59
CA THR A 249 -1.99 -9.17 -8.96
C THR A 249 -0.74 -9.21 -8.09
N THR A 250 -0.43 -10.36 -7.45
CA THR A 250 0.83 -10.56 -6.73
C THR A 250 2.03 -10.50 -7.68
N ALA A 251 1.94 -11.18 -8.84
CA ALA A 251 3.00 -11.21 -9.85
C ALA A 251 3.22 -9.84 -10.50
N LEU A 252 2.15 -9.09 -10.81
CA LEU A 252 2.24 -7.68 -11.24
C LEU A 252 3.02 -6.83 -10.21
N GLY A 253 2.68 -6.93 -8.92
CA GLY A 253 3.41 -6.22 -7.87
C GLY A 253 4.86 -6.68 -7.69
N SER A 254 5.16 -7.93 -8.01
CA SER A 254 6.54 -8.46 -8.05
C SER A 254 7.32 -7.85 -9.22
N LEU A 255 6.81 -7.92 -10.45
CA LEU A 255 7.45 -7.34 -11.63
C LEU A 255 7.67 -5.82 -11.47
N ALA A 256 6.71 -5.10 -10.89
CA ALA A 256 6.82 -3.66 -10.59
C ALA A 256 7.90 -3.32 -9.54
N THR A 257 8.36 -4.33 -8.79
CA THR A 257 9.45 -4.22 -7.83
C THR A 257 10.77 -4.66 -8.47
N LEU A 258 10.77 -5.71 -9.31
CA LEU A 258 11.92 -6.08 -10.14
C LEU A 258 12.37 -4.94 -11.06
N ALA A 259 11.46 -4.32 -11.81
CA ALA A 259 11.78 -3.24 -12.75
C ALA A 259 12.43 -2.00 -12.09
N ARG A 260 12.11 -1.71 -10.82
CA ARG A 260 12.70 -0.60 -10.06
C ARG A 260 14.00 -1.00 -9.34
N GLN A 261 14.02 -2.16 -8.70
CA GLN A 261 15.23 -2.65 -8.02
C GLN A 261 16.32 -3.06 -9.02
N ARG A 262 15.95 -3.52 -10.22
CA ARG A 262 16.85 -4.06 -11.26
C ARG A 262 16.40 -3.53 -12.64
N PRO A 263 16.70 -2.27 -12.97
CA PRO A 263 16.23 -1.62 -14.20
C PRO A 263 16.68 -2.27 -15.52
N MET A 264 17.63 -3.21 -15.48
CA MET A 264 17.96 -4.04 -16.64
C MET A 264 16.80 -4.91 -17.13
N PHE A 265 15.85 -5.28 -16.26
CA PHE A 265 14.66 -6.07 -16.61
C PHE A 265 13.44 -5.19 -16.96
N MET A 266 13.64 -3.89 -17.20
CA MET A 266 12.56 -2.94 -17.49
C MET A 266 11.81 -3.31 -18.77
N SER A 267 12.54 -3.76 -19.80
CA SER A 267 11.97 -4.12 -21.11
C SER A 267 11.02 -5.31 -21.00
N GLU A 268 11.48 -6.38 -20.35
CA GLU A 268 10.74 -7.62 -20.14
C GLU A 268 9.49 -7.41 -19.27
N VAL A 269 9.58 -6.53 -18.27
CA VAL A 269 8.43 -6.16 -17.42
C VAL A 269 7.39 -5.32 -18.19
N VAL A 270 7.82 -4.35 -19.00
CA VAL A 270 6.89 -3.56 -19.84
C VAL A 270 6.25 -4.46 -20.90
N GLN A 271 7.00 -5.33 -21.56
CA GLN A 271 6.50 -6.30 -22.53
C GLN A 271 5.51 -7.30 -21.89
N ALA A 272 5.73 -7.72 -20.65
CA ALA A 272 4.79 -8.55 -19.90
C ALA A 272 3.47 -7.82 -19.61
N TYR A 273 3.53 -6.52 -19.33
CA TYR A 273 2.35 -5.68 -19.12
C TYR A 273 1.59 -5.41 -20.42
N GLU A 274 2.27 -5.17 -21.54
CA GLU A 274 1.65 -5.10 -22.89
C GLU A 274 0.94 -6.43 -23.22
N THR A 275 1.63 -7.56 -23.03
CA THR A 275 1.10 -8.89 -23.30
C THR A 275 -0.13 -9.21 -22.45
N LEU A 276 -0.10 -8.91 -21.14
CA LEU A 276 -1.24 -9.12 -20.25
C LEU A 276 -2.41 -8.17 -20.57
N HIS A 277 -2.14 -6.92 -20.96
CA HIS A 277 -3.20 -5.98 -21.34
C HIS A 277 -3.95 -6.44 -22.60
N ALA A 278 -3.22 -6.99 -23.58
CA ALA A 278 -3.83 -7.57 -24.78
C ALA A 278 -4.56 -8.89 -24.49
N ASN A 279 -3.98 -9.75 -23.64
CA ASN A 279 -4.42 -11.13 -23.42
C ASN A 279 -4.77 -11.40 -21.95
N LEU A 280 -5.82 -10.76 -21.42
CA LEU A 280 -6.31 -11.06 -20.06
C LEU A 280 -6.88 -12.49 -19.97
N PRO A 281 -6.57 -13.27 -18.92
CA PRO A 281 -7.09 -14.63 -18.76
C PRO A 281 -8.64 -14.68 -18.75
N PRO A 282 -9.27 -15.49 -19.61
CA PRO A 282 -10.73 -15.52 -19.77
C PRO A 282 -11.47 -16.18 -18.60
N THR A 283 -10.73 -16.80 -17.68
CA THR A 283 -11.21 -17.41 -16.44
C THR A 283 -11.57 -16.38 -15.36
N LEU A 284 -11.18 -15.11 -15.53
CA LEU A 284 -11.42 -14.03 -14.57
C LEU A 284 -12.85 -13.47 -14.67
N ALA A 285 -13.55 -13.40 -13.53
CA ALA A 285 -14.85 -12.75 -13.45
C ALA A 285 -14.74 -11.23 -13.70
N LYS A 286 -15.83 -10.58 -14.15
CA LYS A 286 -15.85 -9.13 -14.48
C LYS A 286 -15.25 -8.24 -13.38
N SER A 287 -15.56 -8.51 -12.10
CA SER A 287 -15.01 -7.78 -10.96
C SER A 287 -13.50 -8.03 -10.73
N GLN A 288 -13.01 -9.22 -11.05
CA GLN A 288 -11.58 -9.55 -11.02
C GLN A 288 -10.84 -8.85 -12.16
N VAL A 289 -11.41 -8.80 -13.38
CA VAL A 289 -10.86 -8.03 -14.50
C VAL A 289 -10.70 -6.55 -14.16
N SER A 290 -11.71 -5.91 -13.55
CA SER A 290 -11.60 -4.53 -13.07
C SER A 290 -10.52 -4.36 -11.99
N SER A 291 -10.37 -5.33 -11.09
CA SER A 291 -9.32 -5.33 -10.05
C SER A 291 -7.92 -5.46 -10.67
N VAL A 292 -7.72 -6.38 -11.62
CA VAL A 292 -6.45 -6.59 -12.33
C VAL A 292 -6.08 -5.33 -13.13
N ARG A 293 -7.01 -4.74 -13.91
CA ARG A 293 -6.76 -3.48 -14.63
C ARG A 293 -6.39 -2.32 -13.70
N LYS A 294 -7.04 -2.20 -12.52
CA LYS A 294 -6.69 -1.19 -11.51
C LYS A 294 -5.28 -1.38 -10.93
N ASN A 295 -4.89 -2.63 -10.63
CA ASN A 295 -3.54 -2.92 -10.14
C ASN A 295 -2.49 -2.70 -11.25
N LEU A 296 -2.78 -3.09 -12.49
CA LEU A 296 -1.92 -2.84 -13.65
C LEU A 296 -1.67 -1.34 -13.86
N LYS A 297 -2.72 -0.50 -13.81
CA LYS A 297 -2.59 0.98 -13.86
C LYS A 297 -1.71 1.50 -12.71
N LEU A 298 -1.90 1.02 -11.48
CA LEU A 298 -1.08 1.40 -10.32
C LEU A 298 0.40 1.01 -10.49
N HIS A 299 0.68 -0.19 -11.00
CA HIS A 299 2.03 -0.69 -11.20
C HIS A 299 2.74 0.00 -12.39
N LEU A 300 2.05 0.26 -13.50
CA LEU A 300 2.55 1.08 -14.60
C LEU A 300 2.92 2.49 -14.13
N VAL A 301 2.09 3.15 -13.31
CA VAL A 301 2.43 4.46 -12.70
C VAL A 301 3.62 4.37 -11.76
N SER A 302 3.76 3.27 -11.01
CA SER A 302 4.93 3.05 -10.15
C SER A 302 6.22 2.86 -10.94
N VAL A 303 6.14 2.26 -12.14
CA VAL A 303 7.28 2.07 -13.05
C VAL A 303 7.59 3.36 -13.81
N LEU A 304 6.58 4.10 -14.29
CA LEU A 304 6.73 5.37 -15.01
C LEU A 304 7.49 6.44 -14.22
N LYS A 305 7.46 6.39 -12.89
CA LYS A 305 8.18 7.32 -12.00
C LYS A 305 9.67 7.02 -11.89
N HIS A 306 10.15 5.91 -12.45
CA HIS A 306 11.53 5.47 -12.33
C HIS A 306 12.42 6.16 -13.37
N PRO A 307 13.63 6.68 -13.04
CA PRO A 307 14.48 7.39 -14.01
C PRO A 307 14.76 6.58 -15.28
N SER A 308 14.99 5.27 -15.15
CA SER A 308 15.24 4.36 -16.28
C SER A 308 14.01 3.99 -17.12
N SER A 309 12.81 4.52 -16.83
CA SER A 309 11.62 4.26 -17.66
C SER A 309 11.46 5.22 -18.83
N VAL A 310 12.38 6.18 -19.02
CA VAL A 310 12.31 7.20 -20.09
C VAL A 310 12.29 6.57 -21.48
N ASP A 311 13.13 5.56 -21.74
CA ASP A 311 13.18 4.86 -23.03
C ASP A 311 11.88 4.10 -23.35
N PHE A 312 11.15 3.69 -22.30
CA PHE A 312 9.87 2.98 -22.37
C PHE A 312 8.66 3.91 -22.17
N GLN A 313 8.87 5.22 -22.03
CA GLN A 313 7.82 6.17 -21.65
C GLN A 313 6.64 6.14 -22.64
N GLY A 314 6.91 5.98 -23.94
CA GLY A 314 5.87 5.87 -24.97
C GLY A 314 4.93 4.69 -24.72
N GLN A 315 5.48 3.47 -24.55
CA GLN A 315 4.71 2.25 -24.27
C GLN A 315 3.89 2.38 -22.98
N ILE A 316 4.54 2.81 -21.91
CA ILE A 316 3.91 2.93 -20.59
C ILE A 316 2.80 4.00 -20.62
N SER A 317 3.00 5.11 -21.36
CA SER A 317 1.97 6.14 -21.53
C SER A 317 0.76 5.60 -22.27
N THR A 318 0.95 4.90 -23.40
CA THR A 318 -0.18 4.36 -24.18
C THR A 318 -0.96 3.30 -23.40
N LEU A 319 -0.28 2.39 -22.68
CA LEU A 319 -0.95 1.44 -21.79
C LEU A 319 -1.74 2.13 -20.66
N LEU A 320 -1.28 3.29 -20.19
CA LEU A 320 -2.00 4.06 -19.18
C LEU A 320 -3.22 4.78 -19.77
N LEU A 321 -3.15 5.29 -21.01
CA LEU A 321 -4.30 5.81 -21.75
C LEU A 321 -5.35 4.70 -21.97
N ASP A 322 -4.94 3.52 -22.45
CA ASP A 322 -5.80 2.34 -22.64
C ASP A 322 -6.44 1.81 -21.33
N LEU A 323 -5.87 2.18 -20.17
CA LEU A 323 -6.40 1.90 -18.83
C LEU A 323 -7.18 3.09 -18.22
N GLY A 324 -7.54 4.09 -19.03
CA GLY A 324 -8.33 5.25 -18.61
C GLY A 324 -7.54 6.18 -17.68
N MET A 325 -6.30 6.51 -18.02
CA MET A 325 -5.54 7.62 -17.42
C MET A 325 -5.58 8.84 -18.34
N SER A 326 -5.63 10.04 -17.77
CA SER A 326 -5.53 11.26 -18.59
C SER A 326 -4.07 11.59 -18.92
N GLN A 327 -3.83 12.25 -20.05
CA GLN A 327 -2.49 12.66 -20.46
C GLN A 327 -1.81 13.60 -19.45
N SER A 328 -2.59 14.38 -18.70
CA SER A 328 -2.09 15.25 -17.61
C SER A 328 -1.67 14.46 -16.37
N GLU A 329 -2.40 13.39 -16.00
CA GLU A 329 -1.99 12.46 -14.93
C GLU A 329 -0.68 11.73 -15.28
N ILE A 330 -0.53 11.27 -16.53
CA ILE A 330 0.69 10.64 -17.05
C ILE A 330 1.85 11.64 -16.98
N THR A 331 1.67 12.84 -17.54
CA THR A 331 2.73 13.88 -17.60
C THR A 331 3.20 14.30 -16.20
N ARG A 332 2.30 14.34 -15.20
CA ARG A 332 2.65 14.60 -13.79
C ARG A 332 3.45 13.45 -13.14
N CYS A 333 3.37 12.24 -13.67
CA CYS A 333 4.09 11.07 -13.16
C CYS A 333 5.43 10.80 -13.86
N THR A 334 5.66 11.38 -15.05
CA THR A 334 6.93 11.24 -15.78
C THR A 334 8.08 11.96 -15.05
N PRO A 335 9.25 11.32 -14.84
CA PRO A 335 10.43 11.99 -14.30
C PRO A 335 10.97 13.02 -15.29
N ALA A 336 11.31 14.20 -14.79
CA ALA A 336 11.92 15.25 -15.61
C ALA A 336 13.24 14.75 -16.24
N THR A 337 13.39 14.89 -17.56
CA THR A 337 14.56 14.42 -18.30
C THR A 337 15.80 15.23 -17.92
N VAL A 338 16.61 14.66 -17.02
CA VAL A 338 17.91 15.21 -16.63
C VAL A 338 18.85 15.15 -17.82
N GLN A 339 18.90 16.23 -18.61
CA GLN A 339 19.90 16.38 -19.67
C GLN A 339 21.30 16.19 -19.05
N PRO A 340 22.12 15.23 -19.51
CA PRO A 340 23.46 15.06 -18.99
C PRO A 340 24.28 16.30 -19.33
N ARG A 341 24.57 17.13 -18.31
CA ARG A 341 25.38 18.35 -18.45
C ARG A 341 26.71 17.99 -19.10
N LYS A 342 26.84 18.28 -20.40
CA LYS A 342 28.12 18.18 -21.13
C LYS A 342 29.16 18.98 -20.35
N ARG A 343 30.23 18.30 -19.94
CA ARG A 343 31.32 18.95 -19.20
C ARG A 343 31.90 20.07 -20.06
N LEU A 344 31.87 21.30 -19.54
CA LEU A 344 32.42 22.47 -20.21
C LEU A 344 33.93 22.30 -20.41
N HIS A 345 34.37 22.12 -21.65
CA HIS A 345 35.78 22.15 -22.01
C HIS A 345 36.10 23.47 -22.73
N HIS A 346 36.53 24.45 -21.94
CA HIS A 346 37.48 25.52 -22.27
C HIS A 346 37.47 26.09 -23.71
N GLU A 347 36.82 27.24 -23.91
CA GLU A 347 37.17 28.17 -25.00
C GLU A 347 38.02 29.34 -24.47
N PRO A 348 39.06 29.78 -25.22
CA PRO A 348 39.77 31.03 -24.97
C PRO A 348 39.09 32.24 -25.63
N TYR A 349 39.29 33.40 -25.03
CA TYR A 349 38.65 34.69 -25.30
C TYR A 349 39.13 35.42 -26.57
N VAL A 350 38.21 35.92 -27.41
CA VAL A 350 38.42 37.02 -28.39
C VAL A 350 37.17 37.91 -28.46
N GLU A 351 37.35 39.20 -28.76
CA GLU A 351 36.35 40.27 -28.59
C GLU A 351 35.44 40.56 -29.83
N GLY A 352 34.16 40.84 -29.58
CA GLY A 352 33.66 42.22 -29.69
C GLY A 352 32.70 42.64 -30.83
N LYS A 353 31.67 43.43 -30.44
CA LYS A 353 30.80 44.33 -31.27
C LYS A 353 29.74 43.59 -32.13
N ARG A 354 28.54 44.11 -32.46
CA ARG A 354 27.68 45.29 -32.10
C ARG A 354 26.30 45.07 -32.80
N ILE A 355 25.13 45.67 -32.50
CA ILE A 355 24.55 46.50 -31.41
C ILE A 355 23.04 46.73 -31.70
N LYS A 356 22.20 47.10 -30.69
CA LYS A 356 20.81 47.65 -30.81
C LYS A 356 19.72 46.69 -31.36
N MET A 357 18.41 46.91 -31.17
CA MET A 357 17.59 47.57 -30.11
C MET A 357 16.12 47.09 -30.25
N ASP A 358 15.33 47.25 -29.17
CA ASP A 358 13.86 47.38 -29.09
C ASP A 358 12.89 46.30 -29.65
N ALA A 359 11.78 46.14 -28.92
CA ALA A 359 10.50 45.60 -29.41
C ALA A 359 9.49 46.76 -29.60
N PRO A 360 8.35 46.54 -30.27
CA PRO A 360 7.10 46.51 -29.48
C PRO A 360 5.96 45.59 -30.00
N LEU A 361 5.12 45.17 -29.05
CA LEU A 361 3.64 45.08 -28.98
C LEU A 361 2.75 45.02 -30.26
N ALA A 362 1.59 44.35 -30.08
CA ALA A 362 0.32 44.47 -30.83
C ALA A 362 0.31 43.90 -32.28
N GLU A 363 -0.81 43.42 -32.85
CA GLU A 363 -2.18 43.13 -32.37
C GLU A 363 -2.86 42.09 -33.33
N ASP A 364 -3.98 41.53 -32.90
CA ASP A 364 -5.04 40.66 -33.49
C ASP A 364 -5.10 40.18 -34.98
N ASP A 365 -5.89 39.10 -35.11
CA ASP A 365 -6.80 38.66 -36.20
C ASP A 365 -6.41 37.72 -37.40
N GLU A 366 -7.27 36.69 -37.50
CA GLU A 366 -7.79 35.84 -38.59
C GLU A 366 -6.94 35.29 -39.77
N ASP A 367 -6.95 33.94 -39.84
CA ASP A 367 -7.10 33.06 -41.00
C ASP A 367 -6.30 33.26 -42.31
N LYS A 368 -5.41 32.28 -42.56
CA LYS A 368 -5.20 31.66 -43.88
C LYS A 368 -4.50 30.30 -43.81
N GLU A 369 -5.13 29.28 -44.37
CA GLU A 369 -4.46 28.04 -44.77
C GLU A 369 -3.81 28.19 -46.16
N GLU A 370 -2.54 27.80 -46.31
CA GLU A 370 -2.05 26.94 -47.41
C GLU A 370 -0.66 26.34 -47.03
N PRO A 371 -0.22 25.19 -47.60
CA PRO A 371 0.74 24.31 -46.91
C PRO A 371 2.18 24.24 -47.46
N ALA A 372 3.07 23.73 -46.58
CA ALA A 372 4.40 23.13 -46.87
C ALA A 372 5.53 24.13 -47.26
N PRO A 373 6.85 23.80 -47.10
CA PRO A 373 7.47 22.53 -47.45
C PRO A 373 8.13 21.72 -46.29
N VAL A 374 8.43 20.46 -46.58
CA VAL A 374 9.07 19.48 -45.68
C VAL A 374 10.56 19.77 -45.46
N VAL A 375 11.04 19.62 -44.21
CA VAL A 375 12.47 19.47 -43.88
C VAL A 375 12.68 18.15 -43.14
N THR A 376 13.61 17.32 -43.62
CA THR A 376 13.85 15.98 -43.08
C THR A 376 14.72 15.99 -41.81
N PRO A 377 14.32 15.30 -40.74
CA PRO A 377 15.22 14.99 -39.62
C PRO A 377 16.34 14.05 -40.07
N LYS A 378 17.57 14.29 -39.59
CA LYS A 378 18.68 13.34 -39.77
C LYS A 378 18.57 12.20 -38.75
N PRO A 379 18.96 10.95 -39.10
CA PRO A 379 18.91 9.84 -38.17
C PRO A 379 19.95 10.00 -37.05
N SER A 380 19.50 9.82 -35.81
CA SER A 380 20.36 9.71 -34.63
C SER A 380 20.86 8.28 -34.45
N SER A 381 22.17 8.05 -34.58
CA SER A 381 22.76 6.72 -34.46
C SER A 381 22.94 6.30 -32.99
N SER A 382 21.97 5.57 -32.45
CA SER A 382 22.08 4.80 -31.21
C SER A 382 21.60 3.38 -31.45
N VAL A 383 22.53 2.44 -31.56
CA VAL A 383 22.22 1.02 -31.81
C VAL A 383 21.78 0.36 -30.51
N GLY A 384 20.50 0.54 -30.17
CA GLY A 384 19.81 -0.32 -29.21
C GLY A 384 19.51 -1.68 -29.84
N THR A 385 19.38 -2.71 -29.02
CA THR A 385 18.94 -4.04 -29.46
C THR A 385 17.43 -4.04 -29.71
N GLN A 386 17.03 -3.70 -30.94
CA GLN A 386 15.63 -3.85 -31.41
C GLN A 386 15.16 -5.29 -31.19
N SER A 387 13.96 -5.47 -30.64
CA SER A 387 13.36 -6.78 -30.44
C SER A 387 12.72 -7.33 -31.72
N ALA A 388 12.41 -8.63 -31.74
CA ALA A 388 11.64 -9.24 -32.84
C ALA A 388 10.24 -8.60 -33.02
N ILE A 389 9.66 -8.04 -31.95
CA ILE A 389 8.39 -7.30 -32.00
C ILE A 389 8.61 -5.93 -32.66
N ASP A 390 9.70 -5.22 -32.34
CA ASP A 390 10.00 -3.91 -32.93
C ASP A 390 10.24 -4.01 -34.44
N LEU A 391 11.06 -4.97 -34.87
CA LEU A 391 11.30 -5.24 -36.30
C LEU A 391 10.02 -5.62 -37.04
N THR A 392 9.09 -6.34 -36.38
CA THR A 392 7.81 -6.71 -36.96
C THR A 392 6.82 -5.54 -36.95
N ALA A 393 6.88 -4.64 -35.97
CA ALA A 393 6.08 -3.41 -35.91
C ALA A 393 6.54 -2.38 -36.97
N GLU A 394 7.86 -2.23 -37.16
CA GLU A 394 8.45 -1.41 -38.23
C GLU A 394 8.05 -1.92 -39.63
N PHE A 395 7.91 -3.24 -39.81
CA PHE A 395 7.37 -3.84 -41.03
C PHE A 395 5.85 -3.60 -41.22
N LEU A 396 5.06 -3.69 -40.15
CA LEU A 396 3.60 -3.49 -40.22
C LEU A 396 3.20 -2.02 -40.40
N LEU A 397 3.99 -1.08 -39.87
CA LEU A 397 3.72 0.36 -39.92
C LEU A 397 3.32 0.90 -41.31
N PRO A 398 4.09 0.71 -42.39
CA PRO A 398 3.73 1.18 -43.73
C PRO A 398 2.55 0.42 -44.37
N LEU A 399 2.11 -0.70 -43.77
CA LEU A 399 1.00 -1.52 -44.27
C LEU A 399 -0.35 -1.13 -43.66
N LEU A 400 -0.38 -0.38 -42.56
CA LEU A 400 -1.62 0.10 -41.89
C LEU A 400 -2.25 1.32 -42.59
N THR A 401 -2.44 1.24 -43.91
CA THR A 401 -3.23 2.24 -44.65
C THR A 401 -4.74 2.08 -44.37
N PRO A 402 -5.56 3.15 -44.51
CA PRO A 402 -7.01 3.05 -44.31
C PRO A 402 -7.66 1.95 -45.17
N ASP A 403 -7.25 1.80 -46.43
CA ASP A 403 -7.76 0.76 -47.33
C ASP A 403 -7.38 -0.64 -46.86
N ASN A 404 -6.12 -0.86 -46.42
CA ASN A 404 -5.68 -2.16 -45.93
C ASN A 404 -6.38 -2.53 -44.61
N VAL A 405 -6.55 -1.56 -43.69
CA VAL A 405 -7.27 -1.76 -42.43
C VAL A 405 -8.76 -2.03 -42.70
N ALA A 406 -9.40 -1.30 -43.61
CA ALA A 406 -10.80 -1.56 -44.00
C ALA A 406 -10.97 -2.96 -44.61
N ASN A 407 -10.08 -3.39 -45.50
CA ASN A 407 -10.09 -4.75 -46.06
C ASN A 407 -9.83 -5.82 -44.98
N LEU A 408 -8.90 -5.59 -44.06
CA LEU A 408 -8.64 -6.49 -42.92
C LEU A 408 -9.87 -6.63 -42.03
N VAL A 409 -10.55 -5.52 -41.71
CA VAL A 409 -11.80 -5.51 -40.95
C VAL A 409 -12.89 -6.29 -41.70
N LEU A 410 -13.13 -6.01 -42.98
CA LEU A 410 -14.12 -6.72 -43.80
C LEU A 410 -13.88 -8.23 -43.88
N ILE A 411 -12.62 -8.67 -43.98
CA ILE A 411 -12.24 -10.09 -43.92
C ILE A 411 -12.50 -10.66 -42.51
N SER A 412 -12.19 -9.90 -41.46
CA SER A 412 -12.39 -10.32 -40.06
C SER A 412 -13.85 -10.41 -39.64
N MET A 413 -14.76 -9.65 -40.28
CA MET A 413 -16.20 -9.65 -39.94
C MET A 413 -16.83 -11.05 -40.06
N VAL A 414 -16.32 -11.91 -40.94
CA VAL A 414 -16.79 -13.31 -41.10
C VAL A 414 -16.46 -14.19 -39.88
N TYR A 415 -15.52 -13.75 -39.03
CA TYR A 415 -15.12 -14.44 -37.80
C TYR A 415 -15.73 -13.83 -36.53
N LEU A 416 -16.51 -12.75 -36.65
CA LEU A 416 -17.23 -12.15 -35.51
C LEU A 416 -18.53 -12.92 -35.25
N PRO A 417 -18.92 -13.14 -33.98
CA PRO A 417 -20.22 -13.72 -33.66
C PRO A 417 -21.35 -12.73 -33.99
N GLU A 418 -22.48 -13.23 -34.50
CA GLU A 418 -23.65 -12.43 -34.88
C GLU A 418 -24.26 -11.64 -33.70
N VAL A 419 -23.99 -12.07 -32.46
CA VAL A 419 -24.42 -11.40 -31.22
C VAL A 419 -23.20 -10.89 -30.46
N MET A 420 -23.21 -9.60 -30.11
CA MET A 420 -22.12 -8.94 -29.39
C MET A 420 -21.80 -9.65 -28.06
N PRO A 421 -20.56 -10.10 -27.83
CA PRO A 421 -20.21 -10.77 -26.58
C PRO A 421 -20.38 -9.87 -25.36
N ALA A 422 -21.05 -10.38 -24.33
CA ALA A 422 -21.25 -9.67 -23.06
C ALA A 422 -19.95 -9.43 -22.27
N SER A 423 -18.82 -9.99 -22.71
CA SER A 423 -17.46 -9.60 -22.31
C SER A 423 -17.05 -8.30 -23.00
N PHE A 424 -17.03 -8.28 -24.34
CA PHE A 424 -16.66 -7.14 -25.18
C PHE A 424 -17.45 -5.87 -24.82
N GLN A 425 -18.78 -5.97 -24.72
CA GLN A 425 -19.65 -4.86 -24.34
C GLN A 425 -19.31 -4.25 -22.96
N ALA A 426 -18.69 -5.03 -22.07
CA ALA A 426 -18.30 -4.60 -20.73
C ALA A 426 -16.81 -4.20 -20.59
N THR A 427 -16.02 -4.34 -21.66
CA THR A 427 -14.60 -3.93 -21.72
C THR A 427 -14.31 -2.88 -22.79
N TYR A 428 -15.25 -2.64 -23.72
CA TYR A 428 -15.14 -1.63 -24.75
C TYR A 428 -14.93 -0.24 -24.13
N THR A 429 -13.85 0.41 -24.55
CA THR A 429 -13.47 1.77 -24.16
C THR A 429 -13.29 2.55 -25.47
N PRO A 430 -14.01 3.66 -25.70
CA PRO A 430 -13.83 4.47 -26.90
C PRO A 430 -12.40 5.02 -26.99
N VAL A 431 -11.80 4.99 -28.18
CA VAL A 431 -10.44 5.53 -28.38
C VAL A 431 -10.54 7.01 -28.76
N GLU A 432 -10.30 7.89 -27.80
CA GLU A 432 -10.46 9.35 -27.91
C GLU A 432 -9.50 10.03 -28.92
N SER A 433 -8.53 9.30 -29.48
CA SER A 433 -7.51 9.84 -30.41
C SER A 433 -7.25 8.92 -31.61
N ALA A 434 -8.35 8.40 -32.18
CA ALA A 434 -8.32 7.55 -33.37
C ALA A 434 -7.68 8.25 -34.58
N GLY A 435 -6.80 7.54 -35.29
CA GLY A 435 -6.14 8.00 -36.52
C GLY A 435 -4.82 8.75 -36.35
N THR A 436 -4.31 8.91 -35.13
CA THR A 436 -3.01 9.55 -34.88
C THR A 436 -1.83 8.63 -35.23
N ASP A 437 -0.72 9.17 -35.72
CA ASP A 437 0.51 8.43 -36.02
C ASP A 437 1.04 7.63 -34.81
N ALA A 438 0.91 8.17 -33.59
CA ALA A 438 1.22 7.46 -32.35
C ALA A 438 0.30 6.24 -32.11
N GLN A 439 -1.00 6.34 -32.42
CA GLN A 439 -1.94 5.22 -32.32
C GLN A 439 -1.72 4.19 -33.43
N ILE A 440 -1.34 4.60 -34.65
CA ILE A 440 -0.97 3.68 -35.74
C ILE A 440 0.29 2.89 -35.34
N LYS A 441 1.27 3.53 -34.70
CA LYS A 441 2.46 2.87 -34.11
C LYS A 441 2.09 1.88 -33.00
N HIS A 442 1.12 2.22 -32.14
CA HIS A 442 0.60 1.30 -31.13
C HIS A 442 -0.10 0.09 -31.75
N LEU A 443 -0.98 0.29 -32.73
CA LEU A 443 -1.67 -0.77 -33.44
C LEU A 443 -0.68 -1.71 -34.16
N ALA A 444 0.36 -1.14 -34.79
CA ALA A 444 1.44 -1.92 -35.39
C ALA A 444 2.19 -2.78 -34.35
N ARG A 445 2.50 -2.24 -33.16
CA ARG A 445 3.12 -3.01 -32.07
C ARG A 445 2.19 -4.08 -31.50
N LEU A 446 0.91 -3.79 -31.26
CA LEU A 446 -0.07 -4.78 -30.79
C LEU A 446 -0.22 -5.94 -31.78
N MET A 447 -0.33 -5.64 -33.08
CA MET A 447 -0.37 -6.66 -34.14
C MET A 447 0.96 -7.43 -34.23
N ALA A 448 2.11 -6.75 -34.11
CA ALA A 448 3.42 -7.40 -34.07
C ALA A 448 3.58 -8.35 -32.88
N THR A 449 3.11 -7.97 -31.69
CA THR A 449 3.12 -8.83 -30.49
C THR A 449 2.29 -10.09 -30.71
N GLN A 450 1.07 -9.97 -31.25
CA GLN A 450 0.21 -11.13 -31.54
C GLN A 450 0.77 -12.01 -32.65
N MET A 451 1.32 -11.43 -33.72
CA MET A 451 1.99 -12.18 -34.80
C MET A 451 3.23 -12.92 -34.28
N THR A 452 4.11 -12.23 -33.53
CA THR A 452 5.32 -12.82 -32.97
C THR A 452 4.98 -13.95 -31.99
N GLY A 453 3.95 -13.77 -31.16
CA GLY A 453 3.41 -14.81 -30.27
C GLY A 453 2.81 -16.01 -31.00
N ALA A 454 2.24 -15.79 -32.19
CA ALA A 454 1.80 -16.86 -33.10
C ALA A 454 2.94 -17.49 -33.93
N GLY A 455 4.19 -17.06 -33.74
CA GLY A 455 5.37 -17.56 -34.46
C GLY A 455 5.56 -16.96 -35.86
N LEU A 456 4.93 -15.82 -36.15
CA LEU A 456 4.89 -15.16 -37.46
C LEU A 456 5.56 -13.76 -37.42
N GLY A 457 6.20 -13.36 -38.51
CA GLY A 457 6.66 -11.98 -38.73
C GLY A 457 8.18 -11.84 -38.97
N PRO A 458 8.63 -10.81 -39.73
CA PRO A 458 10.02 -10.75 -40.20
C PRO A 458 11.06 -10.63 -39.08
N GLY A 459 10.71 -10.00 -37.95
CA GLY A 459 11.63 -9.92 -36.81
C GLY A 459 11.99 -11.28 -36.21
N LEU A 460 11.05 -12.23 -36.25
CA LEU A 460 11.29 -13.59 -35.76
C LEU A 460 12.18 -14.39 -36.72
N GLU A 461 12.06 -14.15 -38.04
CA GLU A 461 12.92 -14.78 -39.05
C GLU A 461 14.36 -14.24 -38.98
N LEU A 462 14.52 -12.92 -38.80
CA LEU A 462 15.83 -12.27 -38.64
C LEU A 462 16.54 -12.70 -37.34
N CYS A 463 15.81 -12.85 -36.22
CA CYS A 463 16.37 -13.41 -34.99
C CYS A 463 16.81 -14.87 -35.19
N LYS A 464 15.98 -15.72 -35.79
CA LYS A 464 16.33 -17.13 -36.08
C LYS A 464 17.56 -17.25 -36.99
N ALA A 465 17.66 -16.43 -38.05
CA ALA A 465 18.82 -16.42 -38.93
C ALA A 465 20.11 -16.07 -38.17
N ARG A 466 20.04 -15.08 -37.26
CA ARG A 466 21.17 -14.67 -36.41
C ARG A 466 21.56 -15.75 -35.39
N ASP A 467 20.60 -16.48 -34.83
CA ASP A 467 20.86 -17.58 -33.90
C ASP A 467 21.45 -18.83 -34.60
N GLU A 468 21.13 -19.05 -35.88
CA GLU A 468 21.75 -20.09 -36.71
C GLU A 468 23.19 -19.72 -37.12
N GLU A 469 23.46 -18.46 -37.47
CA GLU A 469 24.84 -17.98 -37.73
C GLU A 469 25.74 -18.13 -36.49
N VAL A 470 25.24 -17.78 -35.30
CA VAL A 470 26.01 -17.89 -34.04
C VAL A 470 26.28 -19.33 -33.62
N LYS A 471 25.45 -20.31 -34.04
CA LYS A 471 25.71 -21.74 -33.81
C LYS A 471 26.73 -22.36 -34.77
N GLY A 472 27.19 -21.62 -35.79
CA GLY A 472 28.13 -22.12 -36.78
C GLY A 472 29.61 -22.11 -36.37
N GLU A 473 29.99 -21.38 -35.31
CA GLU A 473 31.40 -21.00 -35.07
C GLU A 473 32.06 -21.53 -33.78
N ASP A 474 31.47 -22.48 -33.03
CA ASP A 474 32.17 -23.14 -31.92
C ASP A 474 31.99 -24.69 -31.89
N GLY A 475 33.11 -25.41 -31.75
CA GLY A 475 33.22 -26.88 -31.87
C GLY A 475 34.03 -27.34 -33.09
N GLY A 476 35.32 -27.69 -32.90
CA GLY A 476 36.26 -27.80 -34.03
C GLY A 476 37.20 -29.03 -34.10
N ALA A 477 37.92 -29.04 -35.23
CA ALA A 477 39.16 -29.77 -35.57
C ALA A 477 39.12 -31.22 -36.14
N ALA A 478 40.08 -31.47 -37.06
CA ALA A 478 40.43 -32.71 -37.77
C ALA A 478 39.42 -33.21 -38.84
N GLU A 479 39.80 -33.85 -39.95
CA GLU A 479 41.11 -34.36 -40.42
C GLU A 479 41.59 -33.76 -41.77
N SER A 480 42.71 -34.25 -42.32
CA SER A 480 43.48 -33.62 -43.40
C SER A 480 43.54 -34.37 -44.75
N SER A 481 43.78 -33.59 -45.82
CA SER A 481 44.56 -33.89 -47.05
C SER A 481 43.82 -34.21 -48.38
N SER A 482 43.99 -33.34 -49.40
CA SER A 482 45.05 -33.50 -50.42
C SER A 482 44.89 -32.59 -51.66
N LYS A 483 46.03 -32.25 -52.31
CA LYS A 483 46.20 -31.68 -53.68
C LYS A 483 45.80 -30.22 -54.00
N ASP A 484 46.77 -29.35 -53.71
CA ASP A 484 47.28 -28.24 -54.55
C ASP A 484 47.35 -28.50 -56.09
N PRO A 485 47.65 -27.49 -56.96
CA PRO A 485 47.50 -26.02 -56.83
C PRO A 485 47.03 -25.28 -58.14
N LEU A 486 47.06 -23.93 -58.15
CA LEU A 486 47.07 -22.98 -59.30
C LEU A 486 45.74 -22.72 -60.06
N ILE A 487 45.54 -21.61 -60.80
CA ILE A 487 45.78 -20.15 -60.60
C ILE A 487 45.16 -19.39 -61.79
N ILE A 488 44.61 -18.19 -61.59
CA ILE A 488 44.62 -17.02 -62.52
C ILE A 488 44.21 -15.78 -61.69
N ARG A 489 45.14 -14.84 -61.42
CA ARG A 489 45.43 -13.61 -62.21
C ARG A 489 44.25 -12.61 -62.26
N LYS A 490 44.48 -11.31 -62.12
CA LYS A 490 45.67 -10.53 -62.58
C LYS A 490 46.66 -10.11 -61.48
N LEU A 491 47.86 -9.77 -61.94
CA LEU A 491 49.06 -9.42 -61.17
C LEU A 491 49.79 -8.23 -61.83
N SER A 492 50.68 -7.61 -61.05
CA SER A 492 51.64 -6.60 -61.47
C SER A 492 52.75 -7.11 -62.42
N ALA A 493 53.23 -6.24 -63.31
CA ALA A 493 54.57 -6.30 -63.95
C ALA A 493 54.97 -4.86 -64.37
N VAL A 494 56.12 -4.31 -63.91
CA VAL A 494 57.43 -4.26 -64.60
C VAL A 494 57.47 -3.42 -65.89
N SER A 495 58.26 -2.34 -65.90
CA SER A 495 59.44 -2.11 -66.79
C SER A 495 60.07 -0.73 -66.45
N LEU A 496 61.30 -0.61 -65.90
CA LEU A 496 62.63 -0.70 -66.52
C LEU A 496 63.04 0.55 -67.37
N GLY A 497 64.17 1.19 -67.02
CA GLY A 497 64.79 2.25 -67.85
C GLY A 497 65.72 3.20 -67.07
N GLN A 498 67.04 3.09 -67.30
CA GLN A 498 68.07 4.06 -66.86
C GLN A 498 68.73 4.70 -68.09
N ALA A 499 69.33 5.91 -67.96
CA ALA A 499 70.66 6.30 -68.49
C ALA A 499 70.82 7.79 -68.92
N ILE A 500 71.95 8.38 -68.48
CA ILE A 500 72.88 9.28 -69.22
C ILE A 500 72.33 10.59 -69.88
N SER A 501 72.41 11.68 -69.10
CA SER A 501 73.30 12.87 -69.28
C SER A 501 73.41 13.69 -70.59
N VAL A 502 73.68 15.00 -70.39
CA VAL A 502 74.32 16.03 -71.28
C VAL A 502 73.42 17.02 -72.06
N LEU A 503 73.75 18.34 -71.92
CA LEU A 503 73.28 19.57 -72.62
C LEU A 503 71.79 20.00 -72.42
N GLY A 504 71.45 21.31 -72.30
CA GLY A 504 72.29 22.50 -72.06
C GLY A 504 71.58 23.87 -72.30
N ALA A 505 71.83 24.85 -71.43
CA ALA A 505 71.45 26.29 -71.53
C ALA A 505 69.92 26.64 -71.44
N GLN A 506 69.47 27.84 -71.03
CA GLN A 506 70.16 29.10 -70.68
C GLN A 506 69.33 30.01 -69.73
N ALA A 507 69.98 30.72 -68.78
CA ALA A 507 69.56 31.96 -68.09
C ALA A 507 68.27 31.99 -67.21
N ALA A 508 68.10 32.89 -66.21
CA ALA A 508 69.05 33.61 -65.33
C ALA A 508 68.33 34.34 -64.14
N TYR A 509 69.12 34.71 -63.12
CA TYR A 509 68.91 35.74 -62.07
C TYR A 509 68.02 35.53 -60.81
N LYS A 510 68.69 35.76 -59.66
CA LYS A 510 68.22 36.32 -58.36
C LYS A 510 67.27 35.45 -57.49
N SER A 511 67.57 35.02 -56.25
CA SER A 511 68.29 35.58 -55.07
C SER A 511 67.63 36.80 -54.42
N PRO A 512 67.65 36.99 -53.07
CA PRO A 512 68.03 36.11 -51.94
C PRO A 512 66.84 35.97 -50.92
N ILE A 513 66.85 35.46 -49.67
CA ILE A 513 67.52 34.44 -48.80
C ILE A 513 66.55 34.35 -47.58
N THR A 514 65.96 33.21 -47.16
CA THR A 514 66.47 32.08 -46.32
C THR A 514 67.08 32.48 -44.96
N GLU A 515 67.17 31.67 -43.89
CA GLU A 515 66.94 30.22 -43.59
C GLU A 515 66.22 30.13 -42.20
N GLU A 516 65.28 29.22 -41.90
CA GLU A 516 65.38 27.80 -41.46
C GLU A 516 65.73 27.54 -39.95
N ALA A 517 65.59 26.28 -39.49
CA ALA A 517 65.51 25.85 -38.07
C ALA A 517 66.52 24.71 -37.75
N PRO A 518 66.28 23.66 -36.91
CA PRO A 518 65.72 23.56 -35.54
C PRO A 518 66.66 22.79 -34.54
N GLN A 519 66.13 22.37 -33.37
CA GLN A 519 66.55 21.25 -32.47
C GLN A 519 67.33 21.56 -31.15
N ILE A 520 67.51 20.50 -30.33
CA ILE A 520 67.48 20.50 -28.84
C ILE A 520 68.71 19.79 -28.22
N LYS A 521 69.28 20.32 -27.10
CA LYS A 521 69.78 19.53 -25.93
C LYS A 521 70.35 20.35 -24.73
N LYS A 522 69.65 20.25 -23.58
CA LYS A 522 70.10 20.35 -22.16
C LYS A 522 70.57 21.70 -21.55
N LEU A 523 70.44 21.76 -20.22
CA LEU A 523 70.65 22.85 -19.22
C LEU A 523 72.13 23.30 -19.02
N PRO A 524 72.45 24.42 -18.29
CA PRO A 524 71.65 25.13 -17.25
C PRO A 524 71.59 26.69 -17.32
N GLU A 525 71.04 27.30 -16.26
CA GLU A 525 70.92 28.73 -15.90
C GLU A 525 72.29 29.45 -15.68
N PRO A 526 72.40 30.80 -15.47
CA PRO A 526 71.35 31.83 -15.30
C PRO A 526 71.52 33.13 -16.15
N ILE A 527 70.64 34.13 -15.94
CA ILE A 527 70.64 35.45 -16.63
C ILE A 527 71.21 36.58 -15.75
N LEU A 528 72.19 37.32 -16.27
CA LEU A 528 72.67 38.64 -15.82
C LEU A 528 73.26 39.41 -17.05
N PRO A 529 73.48 40.74 -17.02
CA PRO A 529 72.43 41.75 -17.10
C PRO A 529 72.67 42.76 -18.25
N SER A 530 71.74 43.68 -18.49
CA SER A 530 71.84 44.64 -19.60
C SER A 530 72.84 45.79 -19.35
N THR A 531 73.64 46.08 -20.38
CA THR A 531 74.19 47.41 -20.76
C THR A 531 74.94 48.26 -19.72
N GLN A 532 76.28 48.27 -19.89
CA GLN A 532 77.15 49.45 -19.68
C GLN A 532 76.73 50.63 -20.61
N PRO A 533 77.13 51.92 -20.36
CA PRO A 533 78.54 52.31 -20.23
C PRO A 533 78.97 53.52 -19.35
N LYS A 534 80.25 53.44 -18.96
CA LYS A 534 81.22 54.51 -18.62
C LYS A 534 81.07 55.33 -17.31
N ALA A 535 82.22 55.43 -16.64
CA ALA A 535 82.56 56.25 -15.47
C ALA A 535 83.21 57.59 -15.94
N PRO A 536 83.85 58.48 -15.12
CA PRO A 536 84.27 58.33 -13.71
C PRO A 536 84.06 59.57 -12.80
N GLY A 537 84.50 59.50 -11.52
CA GLY A 537 84.87 60.73 -10.79
C GLY A 537 84.76 60.73 -9.25
N ALA A 538 85.86 60.41 -8.57
CA ALA A 538 86.31 60.96 -7.28
C ALA A 538 85.33 61.29 -6.12
N SER A 539 85.46 60.49 -5.04
CA SER A 539 85.73 60.94 -3.66
C SER A 539 84.69 61.77 -2.86
N GLY A 540 84.20 61.16 -1.78
CA GLY A 540 84.52 61.73 -0.45
C GLY A 540 83.41 62.41 0.36
N ARG A 541 82.67 61.61 1.15
CA ARG A 541 82.53 61.75 2.62
C ARG A 541 81.57 60.71 3.19
N LYS A 542 81.88 60.18 4.39
CA LYS A 542 80.96 59.29 5.12
C LYS A 542 79.77 60.09 5.65
N LYS A 543 78.61 60.00 5.00
CA LYS A 543 77.32 60.34 5.63
C LYS A 543 76.90 59.20 6.55
N VAL A 544 76.21 59.53 7.64
CA VAL A 544 75.61 58.54 8.55
C VAL A 544 74.50 57.81 7.80
N PHE A 545 74.53 56.47 7.79
CA PHE A 545 73.45 55.66 7.23
C PHE A 545 72.21 55.77 8.10
N LYS A 546 71.21 56.55 7.67
CA LYS A 546 69.83 56.43 8.16
C LYS A 546 69.09 55.47 7.25
N LEU A 547 68.54 54.40 7.82
CA LEU A 547 67.90 53.33 7.05
C LEU A 547 66.69 53.84 6.24
N ALA A 548 65.97 54.83 6.78
CA ALA A 548 64.83 55.50 6.15
C ALA A 548 65.18 56.24 4.84
N ASP A 549 66.43 56.64 4.63
CA ASP A 549 66.86 57.39 3.43
C ASP A 549 67.16 56.46 2.23
N VAL A 550 67.09 55.13 2.44
CA VAL A 550 67.46 54.10 1.45
C VAL A 550 66.33 53.07 1.24
N VAL A 551 65.43 52.91 2.21
CA VAL A 551 64.25 52.04 2.10
C VAL A 551 63.07 52.86 1.59
N GLN A 552 62.65 52.63 0.34
CA GLN A 552 61.32 53.05 -0.09
C GLN A 552 60.27 52.29 0.73
N PRO A 553 59.25 52.95 1.32
CA PRO A 553 58.12 52.23 1.88
C PRO A 553 57.43 51.45 0.77
N PHE A 554 57.10 50.19 1.03
CA PHE A 554 56.30 49.38 0.12
C PHE A 554 54.96 50.08 -0.16
N SER A 555 54.49 50.04 -1.41
CA SER A 555 53.14 50.54 -1.71
C SER A 555 52.09 49.66 -1.03
N GLU A 556 50.88 50.16 -0.80
CA GLU A 556 49.82 49.43 -0.11
C GLU A 556 49.54 48.06 -0.76
N ALA A 557 49.50 48.00 -2.10
CA ALA A 557 49.38 46.74 -2.85
C ALA A 557 50.59 45.79 -2.68
N GLN A 558 51.80 46.31 -2.43
CA GLN A 558 52.97 45.50 -2.09
C GLN A 558 52.90 44.99 -0.64
N ILE A 559 52.47 45.83 0.31
CA ILE A 559 52.24 45.45 1.71
C ILE A 559 51.16 44.36 1.77
N GLU A 560 50.03 44.56 1.10
CA GLU A 560 48.94 43.59 1.05
C GLU A 560 49.40 42.26 0.42
N LYS A 561 50.10 42.31 -0.71
CA LYS A 561 50.67 41.10 -1.34
C LYS A 561 51.66 40.37 -0.42
N LEU A 562 52.50 41.08 0.30
CA LEU A 562 53.44 40.50 1.28
C LEU A 562 52.69 39.88 2.47
N SER A 563 51.68 40.55 3.01
CA SER A 563 50.82 40.04 4.08
C SER A 563 50.04 38.79 3.65
N ASN A 564 49.45 38.79 2.45
CA ASN A 564 48.70 37.66 1.91
C ASN A 564 49.63 36.45 1.66
N MET A 565 50.87 36.66 1.22
CA MET A 565 51.89 35.60 1.14
C MET A 565 52.35 35.10 2.53
N ALA A 566 52.45 35.99 3.53
CA ALA A 566 52.81 35.62 4.90
C ALA A 566 51.72 34.77 5.55
N ILE A 567 50.45 35.20 5.46
CA ILE A 567 49.29 34.45 5.95
C ILE A 567 49.21 33.08 5.25
N LYS A 568 49.29 33.02 3.92
CA LYS A 568 49.26 31.73 3.18
C LYS A 568 50.40 30.79 3.55
N ARG A 569 51.59 31.31 3.89
CA ARG A 569 52.70 30.51 4.45
C ARG A 569 52.39 29.94 5.84
N ILE A 570 51.71 30.69 6.72
CA ILE A 570 51.32 30.22 8.06
C ILE A 570 50.15 29.21 7.96
N LEU A 571 49.22 29.40 7.02
CA LEU A 571 48.18 28.40 6.70
C LEU A 571 48.82 27.08 6.24
N GLN A 572 49.71 27.10 5.25
CA GLN A 572 50.34 25.91 4.67
C GLN A 572 51.31 25.18 5.63
N SER A 573 51.83 25.84 6.66
CA SER A 573 52.77 25.24 7.63
C SER A 573 52.17 24.21 8.61
N GLU A 574 50.86 23.93 8.51
CA GLU A 574 50.06 23.05 9.37
C GLU A 574 50.78 21.76 9.81
N LYS A 575 51.16 20.91 8.86
CA LYS A 575 51.76 19.59 9.14
C LYS A 575 53.14 19.69 9.83
N VAL A 576 53.90 20.75 9.54
CA VAL A 576 55.24 20.99 10.12
C VAL A 576 55.12 21.49 11.56
N ILE A 577 54.14 22.36 11.84
CA ILE A 577 53.91 22.88 13.20
C ILE A 577 53.20 21.85 14.10
N ALA A 578 52.38 20.97 13.52
CA ALA A 578 51.83 19.83 14.26
C ALA A 578 52.93 18.89 14.79
N GLN A 579 53.96 18.61 13.97
CA GLN A 579 55.11 17.80 14.37
C GLN A 579 55.96 18.41 15.49
N SER A 580 55.89 19.73 15.72
CA SER A 580 56.60 20.41 16.82
C SER A 580 55.74 20.64 18.08
N GLY A 581 54.47 20.22 18.07
CA GLY A 581 53.51 20.43 19.17
C GLY A 581 53.00 21.88 19.32
N MET A 582 53.47 22.81 18.47
CA MET A 582 53.18 24.24 18.59
C MET A 582 51.89 24.70 17.87
N SER A 583 51.01 23.75 17.52
CA SER A 583 49.72 24.00 16.84
C SER A 583 48.89 25.09 17.53
N HIS A 584 48.82 25.07 18.85
CA HIS A 584 48.06 26.04 19.64
C HIS A 584 48.59 27.49 19.50
N VAL A 585 49.88 27.67 19.20
CA VAL A 585 50.47 28.99 18.90
C VAL A 585 50.12 29.42 17.48
N ARG A 586 50.19 28.51 16.48
CA ARG A 586 49.71 28.79 15.11
C ARG A 586 48.23 29.20 15.10
N VAL A 587 47.38 28.52 15.87
CA VAL A 587 45.95 28.85 16.00
C VAL A 587 45.75 30.25 16.55
N LYS A 588 46.34 30.57 17.71
CA LYS A 588 46.24 31.91 18.32
C LYS A 588 46.84 33.02 17.46
N LEU A 589 47.90 32.72 16.70
CA LEU A 589 48.54 33.66 15.77
C LEU A 589 47.65 33.95 14.56
N LEU A 590 47.10 32.92 13.91
CA LEU A 590 46.18 33.08 12.78
C LEU A 590 44.92 33.83 13.18
N ALA A 591 44.28 33.43 14.29
CA ALA A 591 43.07 34.09 14.78
C ALA A 591 43.30 35.58 15.06
N ARG A 592 44.42 35.96 15.70
CA ARG A 592 44.76 37.37 16.00
C ARG A 592 45.16 38.19 14.77
N LEU A 593 45.98 37.62 13.88
CA LEU A 593 46.44 38.37 12.71
C LEU A 593 45.29 38.64 11.72
N VAL A 594 44.34 37.71 11.57
CA VAL A 594 43.32 37.83 10.53
C VAL A 594 42.17 38.76 10.90
N THR A 595 41.84 38.95 12.19
CA THR A 595 40.89 40.02 12.59
C THR A 595 41.56 41.41 12.55
N GLN A 596 42.81 41.51 12.97
CA GLN A 596 43.59 42.77 12.97
C GLN A 596 44.02 43.28 11.59
N PHE A 597 43.72 42.56 10.50
CA PHE A 597 44.04 42.98 9.14
C PHE A 597 42.79 43.05 8.25
N GLU A 598 42.32 44.28 8.01
CA GLU A 598 41.23 44.59 7.08
C GLU A 598 41.41 43.95 5.68
N GLY A 599 40.29 43.60 5.03
CA GLY A 599 40.23 43.02 3.68
C GLY A 599 39.95 41.51 3.64
N GLY A 600 39.95 40.94 2.44
CA GLY A 600 39.47 39.57 2.16
C GLY A 600 40.27 38.40 2.80
N LYS A 601 41.28 38.68 3.63
CA LYS A 601 42.12 37.69 4.34
C LYS A 601 41.29 36.80 5.28
N LYS A 602 40.19 37.34 5.81
CA LYS A 602 39.20 36.59 6.60
C LYS A 602 38.50 35.52 5.78
N ASN A 603 38.18 35.80 4.51
CA ASN A 603 37.53 34.84 3.62
C ASN A 603 38.50 33.74 3.17
N ASP A 604 39.77 34.09 2.90
CA ASP A 604 40.86 33.11 2.71
C ASP A 604 41.00 32.16 3.93
N LEU A 605 40.90 32.68 5.16
CA LEU A 605 40.96 31.87 6.39
C LEU A 605 39.70 31.00 6.57
N LEU A 606 38.50 31.56 6.35
CA LEU A 606 37.24 30.82 6.44
C LEU A 606 37.17 29.68 5.42
N GLN A 607 37.59 29.93 4.18
CA GLN A 607 37.69 28.89 3.15
C GLN A 607 38.67 27.78 3.56
N PHE A 608 39.85 28.14 4.09
CA PHE A 608 40.82 27.18 4.63
C PHE A 608 40.28 26.39 5.84
N ILE A 609 39.48 27.01 6.71
CA ILE A 609 38.81 26.28 7.80
C ILE A 609 37.77 25.29 7.23
N LEU A 610 36.97 25.72 6.24
CA LEU A 610 35.94 24.89 5.65
C LEU A 610 36.48 23.69 4.85
N GLU A 611 37.66 23.78 4.24
CA GLU A 611 38.34 22.66 3.56
C GLU A 611 38.39 21.38 4.44
N ASP A 612 38.92 21.50 5.66
CA ASP A 612 38.99 20.42 6.68
C ASP A 612 38.57 20.96 8.06
N MET A 613 37.26 21.17 8.23
CA MET A 613 36.72 21.68 9.50
C MET A 613 36.90 20.68 10.66
N ARG A 614 37.07 19.39 10.38
CA ARG A 614 37.30 18.36 11.40
C ARG A 614 38.69 18.56 12.04
N GLY A 615 39.74 18.60 11.23
CA GLY A 615 41.11 18.85 11.68
C GLY A 615 41.35 20.30 12.15
N ARG A 616 40.58 21.27 11.64
CA ARG A 616 40.76 22.71 11.90
C ARG A 616 39.75 23.31 12.86
N SER A 617 38.96 22.50 13.57
CA SER A 617 37.91 22.95 14.49
C SER A 617 38.39 23.91 15.59
N GLU A 618 39.56 23.68 16.20
CA GLU A 618 40.16 24.63 17.17
C GLU A 618 40.41 26.02 16.59
N LEU A 619 40.75 26.11 15.30
CA LEU A 619 40.96 27.37 14.58
C LEU A 619 39.64 28.08 14.30
N ALA A 620 38.58 27.33 13.97
CA ALA A 620 37.21 27.86 13.83
C ALA A 620 36.72 28.49 15.15
N PHE A 621 36.85 27.76 16.27
CA PHE A 621 36.51 28.29 17.60
C PHE A 621 37.37 29.50 17.96
N SER A 622 38.70 29.43 17.80
CA SER A 622 39.58 30.54 18.17
C SER A 622 39.36 31.79 17.33
N LEU A 623 38.88 31.68 16.09
CA LEU A 623 38.47 32.82 15.27
C LEU A 623 37.15 33.42 15.79
N LEU A 624 36.10 32.58 15.92
CA LEU A 624 34.77 33.00 16.38
C LEU A 624 34.79 33.67 17.75
N TYR A 625 35.55 33.12 18.70
CA TYR A 625 35.76 33.76 20.00
C TYR A 625 36.55 35.07 19.90
N HIS A 626 37.50 35.20 18.97
CA HIS A 626 38.29 36.44 18.89
C HIS A 626 37.48 37.59 18.30
N GLU A 627 36.71 37.34 17.23
CA GLU A 627 35.73 38.27 16.65
C GLU A 627 34.75 38.79 17.72
N TYR A 628 34.23 37.90 18.58
CA TYR A 628 33.35 38.29 19.67
C TYR A 628 34.04 39.15 20.74
N ASN A 629 35.29 38.84 21.09
CA ASN A 629 36.08 39.68 22.01
C ASN A 629 36.43 41.04 21.39
N GLU A 630 36.62 41.11 20.07
CA GLU A 630 36.88 42.35 19.36
C GLU A 630 35.64 43.25 19.36
N TYR A 631 34.45 42.70 19.07
CA TYR A 631 33.16 43.36 19.27
C TYR A 631 33.01 43.92 20.69
N LEU A 632 33.28 43.12 21.74
CA LEU A 632 33.24 43.59 23.12
C LEU A 632 34.24 44.71 23.43
N SER A 633 35.40 44.72 22.76
CA SER A 633 36.45 45.74 22.96
C SER A 633 36.15 47.09 22.31
N GLN A 634 35.23 47.15 21.35
CA GLN A 634 34.91 48.33 20.56
C GLN A 634 33.59 49.03 20.98
N GLN A 635 32.93 48.57 22.05
CA GLN A 635 31.72 49.23 22.56
C GLN A 635 32.01 50.65 23.08
N PRO A 636 31.11 51.64 22.83
CA PRO A 636 29.71 51.47 22.42
C PRO A 636 29.47 51.35 20.90
N SER A 637 30.46 51.61 20.05
CA SER A 637 30.28 51.76 18.59
C SER A 637 30.55 50.48 17.78
N ALA A 638 30.59 49.31 18.42
CA ALA A 638 30.89 48.03 17.78
C ALA A 638 29.67 47.49 16.99
N SER A 639 29.87 47.12 15.72
CA SER A 639 28.90 46.31 14.98
C SER A 639 29.13 44.82 15.19
N LEU A 640 28.05 44.04 15.20
CA LEU A 640 28.10 42.58 15.32
C LEU A 640 28.35 41.88 13.97
N ASP A 641 28.23 42.60 12.84
CA ASP A 641 28.29 42.06 11.45
C ASP A 641 29.50 41.15 11.22
N SER A 642 30.67 41.51 11.76
CA SER A 642 31.91 40.74 11.58
C SER A 642 31.83 39.37 12.27
N TYR A 643 31.28 39.32 13.49
CA TYR A 643 31.01 38.07 14.19
C TYR A 643 29.89 37.27 13.51
N GLU A 644 28.82 37.94 13.10
CA GLU A 644 27.68 37.32 12.43
C GLU A 644 28.08 36.65 11.11
N HIS A 645 28.82 37.36 10.25
CA HIS A 645 29.34 36.82 9.00
C HIS A 645 30.25 35.61 9.25
N CYS A 646 31.11 35.67 10.28
CA CYS A 646 31.96 34.54 10.66
C CYS A 646 31.12 33.31 11.08
N LEU A 647 30.10 33.50 11.92
CA LEU A 647 29.24 32.43 12.40
C LEU A 647 28.39 31.83 11.26
N TYR A 648 27.78 32.69 10.44
CA TYR A 648 26.96 32.30 9.29
C TYR A 648 27.76 31.48 8.27
N THR A 649 28.93 31.96 7.84
CA THR A 649 29.77 31.25 6.86
C THR A 649 30.26 29.89 7.39
N LEU A 650 30.60 29.78 8.68
CA LEU A 650 30.99 28.51 9.28
C LEU A 650 29.81 27.52 9.37
N LEU A 651 28.60 27.98 9.69
CA LEU A 651 27.41 27.11 9.77
C LEU A 651 26.88 26.71 8.39
N SER A 652 26.84 27.63 7.41
CA SER A 652 26.41 27.34 6.03
C SER A 652 27.38 26.36 5.33
N GLY A 653 28.69 26.61 5.44
CA GLY A 653 29.71 25.71 4.88
C GLY A 653 29.79 24.34 5.58
N LEU A 654 29.26 24.22 6.81
CA LEU A 654 29.01 22.92 7.44
C LEU A 654 27.76 22.24 6.88
N GLN A 655 26.67 22.98 6.67
CA GLN A 655 25.41 22.47 6.14
C GLN A 655 25.59 21.86 4.74
N GLU A 656 26.33 22.53 3.85
CA GLU A 656 26.58 22.07 2.47
C GLU A 656 27.36 20.75 2.37
N LYS A 657 28.21 20.42 3.35
CA LYS A 657 29.09 19.24 3.26
C LYS A 657 28.37 17.95 3.70
N PRO A 658 28.26 16.90 2.86
CA PRO A 658 27.39 15.73 3.14
C PRO A 658 27.77 14.92 4.40
N GLU A 659 29.04 14.90 4.80
CA GLU A 659 29.62 13.92 5.74
C GLU A 659 29.45 14.24 7.24
N GLN A 660 28.58 15.19 7.62
CA GLN A 660 28.43 15.67 9.00
C GLN A 660 27.67 14.68 9.93
N ARG A 661 28.32 13.58 10.33
CA ARG A 661 27.80 12.62 11.33
C ARG A 661 28.38 12.80 12.74
N ASP A 662 29.49 13.52 12.90
CA ASP A 662 30.29 13.59 14.14
C ASP A 662 29.80 14.63 15.18
N GLY A 663 28.60 15.20 15.03
CA GLY A 663 28.07 16.22 15.96
C GLY A 663 28.82 17.56 15.95
N LEU A 664 29.72 17.78 14.99
CA LEU A 664 30.57 18.97 14.92
C LEU A 664 29.76 20.28 14.72
N PHE A 665 28.65 20.21 13.98
CA PHE A 665 27.67 21.30 13.88
C PHE A 665 27.06 21.64 15.24
N THR A 666 26.57 20.63 15.96
CA THR A 666 26.04 20.76 17.33
C THR A 666 27.07 21.40 18.26
N LYS A 667 28.33 20.98 18.20
CA LYS A 667 29.40 21.59 18.98
C LYS A 667 29.63 23.06 18.61
N LEU A 668 29.67 23.41 17.32
CA LEU A 668 29.85 24.80 16.90
C LEU A 668 28.72 25.71 17.42
N VAL A 669 27.47 25.26 17.29
CA VAL A 669 26.28 25.98 17.77
C VAL A 669 26.26 26.13 19.29
N LEU A 670 26.67 25.11 20.05
CA LEU A 670 26.61 25.17 21.52
C LEU A 670 27.74 26.01 22.16
N GLU A 671 28.93 26.05 21.55
CA GLU A 671 30.08 26.82 22.04
C GLU A 671 30.08 28.29 21.56
N ALA A 672 29.40 28.62 20.46
CA ALA A 672 29.32 29.98 19.91
C ALA A 672 28.86 31.01 20.97
N PRO A 673 29.59 32.13 21.21
CA PRO A 673 29.24 33.09 22.27
C PRO A 673 27.77 33.53 22.26
N VAL A 674 27.28 34.00 21.12
CA VAL A 674 25.90 34.42 20.88
C VAL A 674 25.39 33.78 19.59
N ILE A 675 24.14 33.32 19.57
CA ILE A 675 23.46 32.94 18.33
C ILE A 675 22.77 34.20 17.78
N THR A 676 23.15 34.61 16.58
CA THR A 676 22.48 35.67 15.82
C THR A 676 21.29 35.10 15.06
N ASP A 677 20.39 35.97 14.60
CA ASP A 677 19.13 35.53 14.03
C ASP A 677 19.35 34.89 12.63
N SER A 678 20.29 35.42 11.83
CA SER A 678 20.79 34.76 10.60
C SER A 678 21.44 33.39 10.86
N ALA A 679 22.05 33.17 12.03
CA ALA A 679 22.57 31.85 12.41
C ALA A 679 21.45 30.89 12.85
N LEU A 680 20.36 31.42 13.43
CA LEU A 680 19.16 30.66 13.77
C LEU A 680 18.41 30.18 12.51
N GLU A 681 18.37 30.98 11.44
CA GLU A 681 17.88 30.53 10.13
C GLU A 681 18.66 29.31 9.61
N VAL A 682 20.00 29.34 9.68
CA VAL A 682 20.84 28.21 9.23
C VAL A 682 20.60 26.97 10.10
N ILE A 683 20.37 27.14 11.41
CA ILE A 683 19.96 26.05 12.30
C ILE A 683 18.58 25.50 11.91
N GLN A 684 17.62 26.33 11.52
CA GLN A 684 16.32 25.87 11.02
C GLN A 684 16.48 25.09 9.71
N ARG A 685 17.16 25.64 8.70
CA ARG A 685 17.43 24.96 7.42
C ARG A 685 18.20 23.63 7.61
N TYR A 686 19.04 23.52 8.64
CA TYR A 686 19.71 22.28 9.02
C TYR A 686 18.77 21.26 9.69
N CYS A 687 17.72 21.69 10.38
CA CYS A 687 16.65 20.82 10.88
C CYS A 687 15.70 20.35 9.78
N GLU A 688 15.60 21.09 8.66
CA GLU A 688 14.77 20.76 7.50
C GLU A 688 15.41 19.72 6.54
N ASP A 689 16.67 19.33 6.78
CA ASP A 689 17.40 18.29 6.06
C ASP A 689 17.03 16.89 6.58
N GLU A 690 16.34 16.10 5.75
CA GLU A 690 15.92 14.74 6.10
C GLU A 690 17.07 13.79 6.47
N SER A 691 18.29 14.05 6.02
CA SER A 691 19.46 13.22 6.34
C SER A 691 20.00 13.46 7.76
N ARG A 692 19.63 14.59 8.39
CA ARG A 692 20.21 15.10 9.64
C ARG A 692 19.21 15.56 10.68
N VAL A 693 17.93 15.60 10.35
CA VAL A 693 16.90 16.22 11.20
C VAL A 693 16.97 15.83 12.67
N TYR A 694 17.26 14.56 13.01
CA TYR A 694 17.46 14.15 14.41
C TYR A 694 18.60 14.91 15.12
N LEU A 695 19.74 15.13 14.45
CA LEU A 695 20.88 15.88 14.98
C LEU A 695 20.58 17.39 15.05
N GLY A 696 19.85 17.93 14.07
CA GLY A 696 19.35 19.31 14.11
C GLY A 696 18.41 19.54 15.30
N MET A 697 17.36 18.73 15.43
CA MET A 697 16.39 18.80 16.54
C MET A 697 17.05 18.56 17.90
N SER A 698 18.05 17.68 17.99
CA SER A 698 18.83 17.51 19.23
C SER A 698 19.68 18.74 19.54
N THR A 699 20.26 19.39 18.54
CA THR A 699 21.00 20.66 18.70
C THR A 699 20.07 21.77 19.21
N LEU A 700 18.88 21.89 18.62
CA LEU A 700 17.87 22.88 18.99
C LEU A 700 17.32 22.62 20.40
N LYS A 701 17.05 21.36 20.77
CA LYS A 701 16.75 20.99 22.16
C LYS A 701 17.87 21.38 23.13
N GLU A 702 19.14 21.13 22.78
CA GLU A 702 20.25 21.47 23.65
C GLU A 702 20.45 22.98 23.81
N LEU A 703 20.17 23.80 22.77
CA LEU A 703 20.08 25.25 22.90
C LEU A 703 19.00 25.66 23.92
N ILE A 704 17.77 25.13 23.77
CA ILE A 704 16.62 25.43 24.65
C ILE A 704 16.91 25.04 26.11
N LEU A 705 17.73 24.01 26.35
CA LEU A 705 18.09 23.56 27.70
C LEU A 705 19.36 24.21 28.29
N LYS A 706 20.30 24.66 27.46
CA LYS A 706 21.59 25.24 27.93
C LYS A 706 21.63 26.77 27.89
N ARG A 707 20.72 27.44 27.18
CA ARG A 707 20.73 28.91 26.97
C ARG A 707 19.35 29.54 27.28
N PRO A 708 19.00 29.70 28.57
CA PRO A 708 17.68 30.21 28.97
C PRO A 708 17.38 31.63 28.46
N SER A 709 18.39 32.47 28.25
CA SER A 709 18.25 33.90 27.88
C SER A 709 17.52 34.17 26.56
N ARG A 710 17.43 33.17 25.66
CA ARG A 710 16.68 33.22 24.39
C ARG A 710 15.78 31.98 24.22
N GLN A 711 15.40 31.33 25.33
CA GLN A 711 14.73 30.01 25.32
C GLN A 711 13.49 29.96 24.43
N TYR A 712 12.64 30.99 24.50
CA TYR A 712 11.40 31.07 23.74
C TYR A 712 11.61 31.22 22.23
N GLN A 713 12.68 31.91 21.78
CA GLN A 713 13.01 32.02 20.36
C GLN A 713 13.37 30.65 19.77
N TYR A 714 14.24 29.91 20.45
CA TYR A 714 14.64 28.56 20.04
C TYR A 714 13.46 27.57 20.12
N LEU A 715 12.58 27.71 21.12
CA LEU A 715 11.36 26.92 21.24
C LEU A 715 10.38 27.21 20.10
N ASN A 716 10.22 28.47 19.69
CA ASN A 716 9.33 28.85 18.60
C ASN A 716 9.77 28.24 17.26
N VAL A 717 11.08 28.18 16.98
CA VAL A 717 11.62 27.46 15.80
C VAL A 717 11.27 25.98 15.87
N LEU A 718 11.40 25.32 17.03
CA LEU A 718 11.02 23.91 17.20
C LEU A 718 9.50 23.69 17.01
N LEU A 719 8.68 24.62 17.49
CA LEU A 719 7.22 24.59 17.35
C LEU A 719 6.78 24.78 15.88
N ASN A 720 7.35 25.74 15.16
CA ASN A 720 7.10 25.95 13.72
C ASN A 720 7.46 24.71 12.89
N LEU A 721 8.53 23.99 13.26
CA LEU A 721 8.92 22.74 12.60
C LEU A 721 7.93 21.58 12.84
N SER A 722 6.95 21.72 13.75
CA SER A 722 5.89 20.72 13.98
C SER A 722 4.73 20.80 12.98
N SER A 723 4.52 21.95 12.33
CA SER A 723 3.58 22.12 11.20
C SER A 723 4.24 21.97 9.83
N HIS A 724 5.56 21.76 9.77
CA HIS A 724 6.33 21.65 8.53
C HIS A 724 5.81 20.55 7.59
N GLU A 725 5.85 20.79 6.28
CA GLU A 725 5.34 19.89 5.22
C GLU A 725 5.99 18.49 5.21
N LYS A 726 7.33 18.45 5.14
CA LYS A 726 8.15 17.23 5.19
C LYS A 726 7.82 16.39 6.44
N GLU A 727 7.23 15.22 6.23
CA GLU A 727 6.76 14.33 7.31
C GLU A 727 7.87 13.92 8.29
N LYS A 728 9.09 13.65 7.82
CA LYS A 728 10.23 13.29 8.69
C LYS A 728 10.64 14.42 9.63
N VAL A 729 10.53 15.67 9.16
CA VAL A 729 10.86 16.87 9.96
C VAL A 729 9.82 17.04 11.04
N ARG A 730 8.55 17.07 10.64
CA ARG A 730 7.38 17.14 11.52
C ARG A 730 7.37 16.05 12.59
N SER A 731 7.45 14.78 12.21
CA SER A 731 7.41 13.65 13.17
C SER A 731 8.55 13.71 14.18
N THR A 732 9.76 14.09 13.75
CA THR A 732 10.90 14.29 14.66
C THR A 732 10.67 15.47 15.60
N ALA A 733 10.22 16.63 15.08
CA ALA A 733 9.91 17.80 15.90
C ALA A 733 8.87 17.48 16.98
N LEU A 734 7.76 16.84 16.61
CA LEU A 734 6.70 16.40 17.53
C LEU A 734 7.24 15.49 18.65
N SER A 735 8.11 14.52 18.32
CA SER A 735 8.74 13.64 19.30
C SER A 735 9.63 14.40 20.30
N PHE A 736 10.41 15.38 19.81
CA PHE A 736 11.21 16.25 20.67
C PHE A 736 10.35 17.18 21.54
N ILE A 737 9.25 17.73 21.01
CA ILE A 737 8.32 18.59 21.76
C ILE A 737 7.62 17.80 22.87
N LYS A 738 7.15 16.57 22.63
CA LYS A 738 6.57 15.72 23.69
C LYS A 738 7.54 15.53 24.87
N ARG A 739 8.81 15.23 24.59
CA ARG A 739 9.88 15.09 25.62
C ARG A 739 10.39 16.44 26.17
N MET A 740 9.74 17.54 25.83
CA MET A 740 9.95 18.86 26.43
C MET A 740 8.70 19.37 27.16
N TYR A 741 7.52 18.96 26.71
CA TYR A 741 6.23 19.13 27.39
C TYR A 741 6.18 18.44 28.77
N GLU A 742 7.03 17.44 29.02
CA GLU A 742 7.31 16.93 30.37
C GLU A 742 7.72 18.04 31.37
N LYS A 743 8.32 19.15 30.91
CA LYS A 743 8.82 20.24 31.74
C LYS A 743 7.79 21.35 31.92
N GLU A 744 7.36 21.55 33.16
CA GLU A 744 6.26 22.46 33.53
C GLU A 744 6.42 23.88 32.98
N HIS A 745 7.59 24.49 33.12
CA HIS A 745 7.88 25.85 32.61
C HIS A 745 7.81 26.00 31.07
N LEU A 746 7.66 24.91 30.32
CA LEU A 746 7.46 24.93 28.86
C LEU A 746 6.03 24.55 28.45
N LYS A 747 5.23 23.94 29.33
CA LYS A 747 3.87 23.44 29.01
C LYS A 747 2.98 24.56 28.48
N ASP A 748 2.81 25.63 29.26
CA ASP A 748 1.96 26.77 28.91
C ASP A 748 2.27 27.36 27.52
N CYS A 749 3.55 27.45 27.15
CA CYS A 749 3.96 27.99 25.85
C CYS A 749 3.66 27.03 24.70
N ILE A 750 3.88 25.72 24.91
CA ILE A 750 3.57 24.66 23.95
C ILE A 750 2.05 24.53 23.75
N GLU A 751 1.25 24.61 24.82
CA GLU A 751 -0.21 24.58 24.75
C GLU A 751 -0.78 25.84 24.10
N LYS A 752 -0.32 27.04 24.46
CA LYS A 752 -0.75 28.29 23.82
C LYS A 752 -0.52 28.25 22.30
N PHE A 753 0.66 27.83 21.84
CA PHE A 753 0.94 27.66 20.41
C PHE A 753 -0.02 26.65 19.75
N ALA A 754 -0.22 25.48 20.36
CA ALA A 754 -1.13 24.46 19.83
C ALA A 754 -2.60 24.92 19.79
N LEU A 755 -3.04 25.69 20.78
CA LEU A 755 -4.38 26.27 20.86
C LEU A 755 -4.58 27.36 19.81
N THR A 756 -3.60 28.26 19.61
CA THR A 756 -3.66 29.30 18.57
C THR A 756 -3.76 28.69 17.17
N TYR A 757 -2.95 27.66 16.85
CA TYR A 757 -3.05 26.97 15.57
C TYR A 757 -4.38 26.24 15.39
N MET A 758 -4.94 25.64 16.45
CA MET A 758 -6.28 25.05 16.40
C MET A 758 -7.38 26.11 16.19
N GLN A 759 -7.29 27.26 16.87
CA GLN A 759 -8.29 28.34 16.77
C GLN A 759 -8.41 28.92 15.35
N PHE A 760 -7.36 28.87 14.53
CA PHE A 760 -7.44 29.24 13.13
C PHE A 760 -8.53 28.47 12.36
N LEU A 761 -8.86 27.23 12.76
CA LEU A 761 -9.89 26.39 12.15
C LEU A 761 -11.34 26.89 12.35
N VAL A 762 -11.55 27.95 13.15
CA VAL A 762 -12.83 28.67 13.26
C VAL A 762 -13.01 29.66 12.10
N HIS A 763 -11.91 30.14 11.48
CA HIS A 763 -11.98 31.06 10.35
C HIS A 763 -12.43 30.33 9.06
N PRO A 764 -13.18 31.02 8.16
CA PRO A 764 -13.68 30.40 6.93
C PRO A 764 -12.57 30.00 5.95
N ASN A 765 -11.41 30.65 6.02
CA ASN A 765 -10.22 30.39 5.19
C ASN A 765 -8.95 30.31 6.07
N PRO A 766 -7.91 29.56 5.66
CA PRO A 766 -6.60 29.53 6.30
C PRO A 766 -5.93 30.92 6.38
N PRO A 767 -5.34 31.31 7.53
CA PRO A 767 -4.51 32.50 7.62
C PRO A 767 -3.24 32.41 6.77
N SER A 768 -2.74 33.56 6.30
CA SER A 768 -1.50 33.66 5.51
C SER A 768 -0.27 33.07 6.21
N LEU A 769 -0.22 33.06 7.54
CA LEU A 769 0.85 32.46 8.36
C LEU A 769 1.02 30.94 8.15
N LEU A 770 0.04 30.25 7.56
CA LEU A 770 0.16 28.83 7.21
C LEU A 770 0.90 28.59 5.88
N PHE A 771 1.08 29.63 5.06
CA PHE A 771 1.80 29.61 3.81
C PHE A 771 3.20 30.22 4.00
N GLY A 772 4.20 29.70 3.28
CA GLY A 772 5.59 30.10 3.51
C GLY A 772 5.85 31.56 3.12
N ALA A 773 6.72 32.24 3.88
CA ALA A 773 7.16 33.60 3.55
C ALA A 773 7.93 33.61 2.21
N GLY A 774 7.21 33.88 1.13
CA GLY A 774 7.69 33.73 -0.25
C GLY A 774 6.57 33.46 -1.27
N GLU A 775 5.37 33.05 -0.84
CA GLU A 775 4.18 33.00 -1.70
C GLU A 775 3.28 34.22 -1.46
N ASP A 776 3.19 35.12 -2.44
CA ASP A 776 2.24 36.25 -2.46
C ASP A 776 0.81 35.73 -2.73
N THR A 777 0.24 34.98 -1.79
CA THR A 777 -1.14 34.48 -1.84
C THR A 777 -2.15 35.58 -1.53
N GLU A 778 -2.31 36.51 -2.48
CA GLU A 778 -3.56 37.26 -2.61
C GLU A 778 -4.73 36.29 -2.91
N VAL A 779 -5.93 36.64 -2.46
CA VAL A 779 -7.18 35.88 -2.64
C VAL A 779 -7.24 34.50 -1.98
N ALA A 780 -7.57 34.51 -0.67
CA ALA A 780 -8.56 33.61 -0.05
C ALA A 780 -8.68 32.16 -0.58
N ALA A 781 -7.58 31.40 -0.56
CA ALA A 781 -7.62 29.97 -0.85
C ALA A 781 -8.50 29.22 0.18
N PRO A 782 -9.35 28.26 -0.23
CA PRO A 782 -10.18 27.49 0.70
C PRO A 782 -9.35 26.50 1.53
N TRP A 783 -9.88 26.07 2.68
CA TRP A 783 -9.25 25.05 3.52
C TRP A 783 -8.99 23.74 2.75
N THR A 784 -7.75 23.25 2.83
CA THR A 784 -7.35 21.95 2.27
C THR A 784 -7.20 20.92 3.40
N GLU A 785 -7.29 19.63 3.07
CA GLU A 785 -7.09 18.58 4.08
C GLU A 785 -5.66 18.57 4.66
N GLU A 786 -4.67 19.16 3.96
CA GLU A 786 -3.31 19.32 4.51
C GLU A 786 -3.21 20.54 5.43
N THR A 787 -3.72 21.72 5.04
CA THR A 787 -3.67 22.93 5.89
C THR A 787 -4.48 22.77 7.17
N VAL A 788 -5.60 22.03 7.13
CA VAL A 788 -6.33 21.63 8.35
C VAL A 788 -5.47 20.69 9.22
N ARG A 789 -4.70 19.77 8.62
CA ARG A 789 -3.85 18.84 9.39
C ARG A 789 -2.63 19.54 9.98
N GLN A 790 -2.04 20.51 9.28
CA GLN A 790 -0.97 21.38 9.76
C GLN A 790 -1.34 22.05 11.10
N CYS A 791 -2.56 22.59 11.19
CA CYS A 791 -3.10 23.18 12.42
C CYS A 791 -3.28 22.17 13.57
N LEU A 792 -3.51 20.90 13.26
CA LEU A 792 -3.85 19.86 14.22
C LEU A 792 -2.68 18.98 14.67
N TYR A 793 -1.57 18.92 13.92
CA TYR A 793 -0.48 17.95 14.17
C TYR A 793 0.09 18.03 15.60
N LEU A 794 0.47 19.22 16.07
CA LEU A 794 1.00 19.39 17.43
C LEU A 794 -0.07 19.08 18.46
N TYR A 795 -1.23 19.68 18.32
CA TYR A 795 -2.35 19.58 19.24
C TYR A 795 -2.79 18.12 19.49
N LEU A 796 -3.03 17.37 18.41
CA LEU A 796 -3.39 15.94 18.47
C LEU A 796 -2.25 15.07 19.03
N SER A 797 -1.00 15.52 18.94
CA SER A 797 0.14 14.82 19.55
C SER A 797 0.21 15.02 21.08
N LEU A 798 -0.31 16.13 21.61
CA LEU A 798 -0.37 16.46 23.03
C LEU A 798 -1.63 15.92 23.73
N LEU A 799 -2.71 15.70 22.98
CA LEU A 799 -3.99 15.22 23.51
C LEU A 799 -3.91 13.92 24.38
N PRO A 800 -3.03 12.93 24.09
CA PRO A 800 -2.80 11.77 24.97
C PRO A 800 -1.91 12.04 26.21
N LEU A 801 -1.39 13.27 26.36
CA LEU A 801 -0.57 13.70 27.51
C LEU A 801 -1.35 14.64 28.44
N ASN A 802 -2.30 15.41 27.90
CA ASN A 802 -3.23 16.23 28.67
C ASN A 802 -4.65 16.07 28.12
N HIS A 803 -5.44 15.24 28.79
CA HIS A 803 -6.77 14.85 28.30
C HIS A 803 -7.79 16.00 28.30
N ARG A 804 -7.62 17.01 29.15
CA ARG A 804 -8.51 18.18 29.28
C ARG A 804 -8.67 18.95 27.98
N LEU A 805 -7.64 18.93 27.12
CA LEU A 805 -7.66 19.58 25.82
C LEU A 805 -8.85 19.11 24.98
N VAL A 806 -9.36 17.88 25.17
CA VAL A 806 -10.49 17.34 24.39
C VAL A 806 -11.76 18.21 24.43
N HIS A 807 -11.95 19.01 25.49
CA HIS A 807 -13.06 19.95 25.60
C HIS A 807 -12.89 21.17 24.67
N GLU A 808 -11.67 21.70 24.53
CA GLU A 808 -11.34 22.77 23.58
C GLU A 808 -11.48 22.29 22.13
N LEU A 809 -11.05 21.05 21.85
CA LEU A 809 -11.27 20.42 20.55
C LEU A 809 -12.76 20.28 20.24
N ALA A 810 -13.58 19.90 21.22
CA ALA A 810 -15.01 19.81 21.06
C ALA A 810 -15.66 21.19 20.83
N ALA A 811 -15.19 22.25 21.50
CA ALA A 811 -15.66 23.62 21.28
C ALA A 811 -15.37 24.09 19.83
N VAL A 812 -14.11 24.08 19.40
CA VAL A 812 -13.73 24.44 18.02
C VAL A 812 -14.40 23.52 16.99
N TYR A 813 -14.58 22.23 17.30
CA TYR A 813 -15.33 21.32 16.44
C TYR A 813 -16.81 21.71 16.31
N THR A 814 -17.46 22.36 17.29
CA THR A 814 -18.85 22.83 17.07
C THR A 814 -18.92 23.98 16.06
N GLU A 815 -17.97 24.91 16.11
CA GLU A 815 -17.94 26.12 15.27
C GLU A 815 -17.40 25.88 13.86
N ALA A 816 -16.46 24.94 13.68
CA ALA A 816 -15.78 24.67 12.42
C ALA A 816 -16.71 24.28 11.24
N ILE A 817 -16.28 24.57 10.00
CA ILE A 817 -17.04 24.21 8.78
C ILE A 817 -17.05 22.69 8.50
N ALA A 818 -17.95 22.23 7.62
CA ALA A 818 -18.21 20.81 7.38
C ALA A 818 -16.97 20.01 6.89
N ASP A 819 -16.10 20.62 6.10
CA ASP A 819 -14.90 19.97 5.54
C ASP A 819 -13.77 19.85 6.58
N ILE A 820 -13.64 20.84 7.47
CA ILE A 820 -12.78 20.76 8.66
C ILE A 820 -13.30 19.66 9.59
N LYS A 821 -14.61 19.64 9.88
CA LYS A 821 -15.26 18.58 10.69
C LYS A 821 -14.95 17.18 10.13
N ARG A 822 -15.09 16.96 8.81
CA ARG A 822 -14.72 15.70 8.15
C ARG A 822 -13.23 15.37 8.29
N SER A 823 -12.34 16.37 8.21
CA SER A 823 -10.89 16.19 8.36
C SER A 823 -10.52 15.78 9.80
N VAL A 824 -11.06 16.45 10.83
CA VAL A 824 -10.86 16.11 12.25
C VAL A 824 -11.27 14.65 12.53
N LEU A 825 -12.44 14.21 12.05
CA LEU A 825 -12.95 12.85 12.26
C LEU A 825 -12.07 11.73 11.65
N ARG A 826 -11.22 12.06 10.66
CA ARG A 826 -10.24 11.13 10.08
C ARG A 826 -9.00 10.98 10.97
N VAL A 827 -8.47 12.08 11.49
CA VAL A 827 -7.17 12.12 12.17
C VAL A 827 -7.22 11.84 13.68
N ILE A 828 -8.38 11.99 14.30
CA ILE A 828 -8.57 11.84 15.76
C ILE A 828 -8.44 10.38 16.28
N GLU A 829 -8.28 9.39 15.38
CA GLU A 829 -8.26 7.97 15.74
C GLU A 829 -7.06 7.54 16.59
N GLN A 830 -5.83 7.94 16.25
CA GLN A 830 -4.66 7.59 17.06
C GLN A 830 -4.65 8.29 18.44
N PRO A 831 -4.93 9.61 18.54
CA PRO A 831 -4.99 10.31 19.83
C PRO A 831 -5.98 9.69 20.82
N ILE A 832 -7.21 9.39 20.39
CA ILE A 832 -8.25 8.83 21.28
C ILE A 832 -7.89 7.43 21.79
N ARG A 833 -7.27 6.57 20.96
CA ARG A 833 -6.74 5.28 21.44
C ARG A 833 -5.61 5.46 22.47
N GLY A 834 -4.84 6.56 22.38
CA GLY A 834 -3.80 6.90 23.36
C GLY A 834 -4.34 7.37 24.72
N MET A 835 -5.52 7.99 24.77
CA MET A 835 -6.15 8.46 26.02
C MET A 835 -6.81 7.34 26.84
N GLY A 836 -7.31 6.30 26.15
CA GLY A 836 -8.00 5.17 26.76
C GLY A 836 -9.44 5.47 27.24
N MET A 837 -10.22 4.41 27.46
CA MET A 837 -11.65 4.51 27.83
C MET A 837 -11.91 4.85 29.31
N SER A 838 -10.87 4.88 30.14
CA SER A 838 -10.91 5.25 31.57
C SER A 838 -10.57 6.74 31.82
N SER A 839 -10.42 7.53 30.75
CA SER A 839 -10.14 8.97 30.87
C SER A 839 -11.36 9.73 31.42
N PRO A 840 -11.22 10.45 32.55
CA PRO A 840 -12.35 11.17 33.17
C PRO A 840 -12.83 12.33 32.28
N ASP A 841 -11.93 13.02 31.59
CA ASP A 841 -12.27 14.11 30.67
C ASP A 841 -13.05 13.60 29.43
N LEU A 842 -12.77 12.38 28.95
CA LEU A 842 -13.57 11.75 27.90
C LEU A 842 -14.96 11.35 28.38
N LEU A 843 -15.08 10.79 29.60
CA LEU A 843 -16.38 10.48 30.20
C LEU A 843 -17.21 11.76 30.43
N LEU A 844 -16.56 12.83 30.88
CA LEU A 844 -17.17 14.16 31.05
C LEU A 844 -17.61 14.76 29.71
N LEU A 845 -16.87 14.55 28.61
CA LEU A 845 -17.25 14.97 27.27
C LEU A 845 -18.42 14.15 26.70
N VAL A 846 -18.54 12.86 27.04
CA VAL A 846 -19.71 12.05 26.69
C VAL A 846 -20.95 12.56 27.43
N GLU A 847 -20.84 12.80 28.75
CA GLU A 847 -21.92 13.28 29.59
C GLU A 847 -22.40 14.69 29.21
N ASN A 848 -21.45 15.61 29.02
CA ASN A 848 -21.68 17.03 28.72
C ASN A 848 -21.33 17.39 27.26
N CYS A 849 -21.62 16.49 26.31
CA CYS A 849 -21.38 16.71 24.88
C CYS A 849 -21.91 18.08 24.41
N PRO A 850 -21.12 18.99 23.83
CA PRO A 850 -21.63 20.26 23.32
C PRO A 850 -22.51 20.05 22.08
N LYS A 851 -23.41 21.00 21.77
CA LYS A 851 -24.36 20.89 20.64
C LYS A 851 -23.62 21.06 19.32
N GLY A 852 -23.68 20.06 18.44
CA GLY A 852 -22.91 19.97 17.19
C GLY A 852 -21.73 18.99 17.27
N ALA A 853 -21.32 18.57 18.47
CA ALA A 853 -20.23 17.60 18.67
C ALA A 853 -20.70 16.13 18.72
N GLU A 854 -22.00 15.87 18.52
CA GLU A 854 -22.59 14.52 18.54
C GLU A 854 -21.86 13.54 17.60
N THR A 855 -21.40 14.01 16.44
CA THR A 855 -20.60 13.22 15.48
C THR A 855 -19.18 12.95 15.95
N LEU A 856 -18.56 13.89 16.67
CA LEU A 856 -17.22 13.73 17.27
C LEU A 856 -17.26 12.69 18.38
N VAL A 857 -18.21 12.81 19.30
CA VAL A 857 -18.43 11.84 20.39
C VAL A 857 -18.75 10.46 19.83
N THR A 858 -19.64 10.36 18.83
CA THR A 858 -19.93 9.09 18.14
C THR A 858 -18.65 8.44 17.58
N ARG A 859 -17.77 9.20 16.92
CA ARG A 859 -16.50 8.68 16.38
C ARG A 859 -15.56 8.24 17.49
N CYS A 860 -15.42 9.01 18.57
CA CYS A 860 -14.61 8.64 19.72
C CYS A 860 -15.08 7.32 20.37
N LEU A 861 -16.39 7.16 20.56
CA LEU A 861 -17.00 5.92 21.07
C LEU A 861 -16.67 4.71 20.18
N HIS A 862 -16.80 4.83 18.85
CA HIS A 862 -16.40 3.76 17.93
C HIS A 862 -14.89 3.43 18.06
N ILE A 863 -14.01 4.44 18.17
CA ILE A 863 -12.55 4.25 18.30
C ILE A 863 -12.18 3.49 19.60
N LEU A 864 -12.83 3.82 20.72
CA LEU A 864 -12.58 3.21 22.03
C LEU A 864 -13.09 1.77 22.14
N THR A 865 -14.18 1.45 21.42
CA THR A 865 -14.89 0.14 21.46
C THR A 865 -14.63 -0.73 20.23
N ASP A 866 -13.61 -0.39 19.44
CA ASP A 866 -13.25 -1.04 18.18
C ASP A 866 -12.66 -2.45 18.38
N LYS A 867 -11.90 -2.63 19.47
CA LYS A 867 -11.11 -3.84 19.78
C LYS A 867 -11.17 -4.28 21.25
N VAL A 868 -11.93 -3.57 22.07
CA VAL A 868 -11.98 -3.73 23.53
C VAL A 868 -13.45 -3.56 23.95
N PRO A 869 -14.00 -4.42 24.83
CA PRO A 869 -15.37 -4.25 25.31
C PRO A 869 -15.53 -2.92 26.07
N PRO A 870 -16.70 -2.26 25.99
CA PRO A 870 -16.94 -0.99 26.66
C PRO A 870 -16.92 -1.13 28.19
N SER A 871 -16.34 -0.15 28.90
CA SER A 871 -16.39 -0.07 30.36
C SER A 871 -17.81 0.25 30.85
N PRO A 872 -18.24 -0.23 32.03
CA PRO A 872 -19.60 -0.02 32.54
C PRO A 872 -19.92 1.47 32.74
N GLU A 873 -18.94 2.27 33.18
CA GLU A 873 -19.07 3.73 33.32
C GLU A 873 -19.34 4.41 31.97
N LEU A 874 -18.67 3.97 30.89
CA LEU A 874 -18.90 4.50 29.54
C LEU A 874 -20.30 4.11 29.03
N VAL A 875 -20.75 2.87 29.29
CA VAL A 875 -22.11 2.42 28.96
C VAL A 875 -23.14 3.30 29.68
N GLU A 876 -22.93 3.61 30.96
CA GLU A 876 -23.83 4.44 31.76
C GLU A 876 -23.94 5.87 31.20
N ARG A 877 -22.81 6.57 30.94
CA ARG A 877 -22.85 7.93 30.39
C ARG A 877 -23.45 7.98 28.97
N VAL A 878 -23.22 6.96 28.14
CA VAL A 878 -23.84 6.87 26.80
C VAL A 878 -25.35 6.57 26.89
N ARG A 879 -25.78 5.69 27.81
CA ARG A 879 -27.20 5.44 28.12
C ARG A 879 -27.89 6.74 28.54
N ASP A 880 -27.26 7.51 29.41
CA ASP A 880 -27.81 8.78 29.89
C ASP A 880 -27.91 9.82 28.78
N LEU A 881 -26.87 10.00 27.96
CA LEU A 881 -26.90 10.91 26.81
C LEU A 881 -28.01 10.52 25.81
N TYR A 882 -28.19 9.22 25.55
CA TYR A 882 -29.21 8.70 24.64
C TYR A 882 -30.63 9.05 25.10
N HIS A 883 -30.94 8.86 26.39
CA HIS A 883 -32.27 9.12 26.95
C HIS A 883 -32.52 10.61 27.21
N LYS A 884 -31.51 11.36 27.68
CA LYS A 884 -31.67 12.77 28.06
C LYS A 884 -31.67 13.71 26.86
N ARG A 885 -31.01 13.37 25.74
CA ARG A 885 -30.74 14.36 24.68
C ARG A 885 -30.63 13.86 23.24
N VAL A 886 -30.08 12.67 22.96
CA VAL A 886 -29.77 12.25 21.58
C VAL A 886 -30.39 10.89 21.23
N PRO A 887 -31.64 10.85 20.74
CA PRO A 887 -32.39 9.60 20.52
C PRO A 887 -31.97 8.80 19.26
N ASP A 888 -30.90 9.18 18.55
CA ASP A 888 -30.36 8.40 17.42
C ASP A 888 -29.71 7.10 17.92
N VAL A 889 -30.30 5.97 17.52
CA VAL A 889 -29.88 4.62 17.94
C VAL A 889 -28.42 4.29 17.55
N ARG A 890 -27.81 5.04 16.62
CA ARG A 890 -26.39 4.89 16.24
C ARG A 890 -25.43 5.11 17.42
N PHE A 891 -25.80 5.92 18.41
CA PHE A 891 -25.02 6.12 19.65
C PHE A 891 -24.86 4.84 20.47
N LEU A 892 -25.80 3.89 20.35
CA LEU A 892 -25.77 2.64 21.10
C LEU A 892 -24.90 1.56 20.42
N ILE A 893 -24.54 1.71 19.14
CA ILE A 893 -23.78 0.71 18.37
C ILE A 893 -22.36 0.45 18.95
N PRO A 894 -21.57 1.47 19.34
CA PRO A 894 -20.28 1.28 20.01
C PRO A 894 -20.39 0.45 21.30
N VAL A 895 -21.36 0.81 22.15
CA VAL A 895 -21.51 0.26 23.50
C VAL A 895 -22.41 -0.99 23.56
N ILE A 896 -22.88 -1.51 22.41
CA ILE A 896 -23.98 -2.47 22.36
C ILE A 896 -23.72 -3.78 23.13
N ASN A 897 -22.45 -4.20 23.21
CA ASN A 897 -22.06 -5.42 23.93
C ASN A 897 -21.98 -5.22 25.47
N GLY A 898 -22.13 -3.99 25.97
CA GLY A 898 -22.22 -3.68 27.40
C GLY A 898 -23.63 -3.30 27.89
N LEU A 899 -24.61 -3.22 26.99
CA LEU A 899 -26.01 -2.96 27.33
C LEU A 899 -26.71 -4.22 27.85
N GLU A 900 -27.76 -4.05 28.65
CA GLU A 900 -28.57 -5.20 29.08
C GLU A 900 -29.34 -5.83 27.91
N LYS A 901 -29.58 -7.14 28.00
CA LYS A 901 -30.42 -7.91 27.06
C LYS A 901 -31.76 -7.24 26.75
N ASN A 902 -32.42 -6.65 27.76
CA ASN A 902 -33.70 -5.96 27.59
C ASN A 902 -33.56 -4.65 26.80
N GLU A 903 -32.47 -3.89 27.00
CA GLU A 903 -32.18 -2.65 26.28
C GLU A 903 -31.89 -2.96 24.80
N VAL A 904 -31.07 -3.98 24.52
CA VAL A 904 -30.74 -4.41 23.15
C VAL A 904 -32.00 -4.86 22.40
N ILE A 905 -32.89 -5.63 23.03
CA ILE A 905 -34.17 -6.06 22.43
C ILE A 905 -35.08 -4.85 22.15
N GLN A 906 -35.08 -3.82 23.00
CA GLN A 906 -35.85 -2.58 22.75
C GLN A 906 -35.24 -1.71 21.64
N ALA A 907 -33.92 -1.70 21.49
CA ALA A 907 -33.21 -0.98 20.43
C ALA A 907 -33.30 -1.69 19.06
N LEU A 908 -33.38 -3.03 19.04
CA LEU A 908 -33.32 -3.86 17.84
C LEU A 908 -34.28 -3.42 16.70
N PRO A 909 -35.56 -3.05 16.93
CA PRO A 909 -36.46 -2.58 15.87
C PRO A 909 -36.08 -1.23 15.25
N LYS A 910 -35.26 -0.41 15.93
CA LYS A 910 -34.64 0.81 15.38
C LYS A 910 -33.36 0.46 14.63
N LEU A 911 -32.51 -0.41 15.19
CA LEU A 911 -31.24 -0.85 14.59
C LEU A 911 -31.43 -1.50 13.21
N ILE A 912 -32.40 -2.42 13.05
CA ILE A 912 -32.62 -3.12 11.77
C ILE A 912 -33.20 -2.24 10.64
N LYS A 913 -33.58 -0.99 10.94
CA LYS A 913 -34.01 0.00 9.92
C LYS A 913 -32.85 0.84 9.37
N LEU A 914 -31.63 0.66 9.90
CA LEU A 914 -30.43 1.33 9.39
C LEU A 914 -30.01 0.74 8.03
N ASN A 915 -28.99 1.36 7.42
CA ASN A 915 -28.39 0.84 6.19
C ASN A 915 -27.92 -0.62 6.40
N PRO A 916 -28.18 -1.58 5.48
CA PRO A 916 -27.80 -2.98 5.63
C PRO A 916 -26.33 -3.25 6.00
N ILE A 917 -25.41 -2.38 5.60
CA ILE A 917 -23.99 -2.45 5.98
C ILE A 917 -23.84 -2.26 7.50
N VAL A 918 -24.50 -1.24 8.06
CA VAL A 918 -24.51 -0.95 9.50
C VAL A 918 -25.27 -2.05 10.26
N VAL A 919 -26.36 -2.58 9.71
CA VAL A 919 -27.07 -3.73 10.32
C VAL A 919 -26.15 -4.95 10.40
N LYS A 920 -25.33 -5.22 9.37
CA LYS A 920 -24.32 -6.28 9.44
C LYS A 920 -23.22 -5.98 10.47
N GLU A 921 -22.74 -4.74 10.59
CA GLU A 921 -21.76 -4.40 11.64
C GLU A 921 -22.32 -4.62 13.05
N VAL A 922 -23.56 -4.15 13.30
CA VAL A 922 -24.28 -4.37 14.57
C VAL A 922 -24.41 -5.85 14.88
N PHE A 923 -24.73 -6.68 13.88
CA PHE A 923 -24.83 -8.14 14.07
C PHE A 923 -23.45 -8.77 14.30
N ASN A 924 -22.40 -8.31 13.62
CA ASN A 924 -21.05 -8.80 13.87
C ASN A 924 -20.53 -8.42 15.27
N ARG A 925 -20.90 -7.25 15.81
CA ARG A 925 -20.64 -6.87 17.21
C ARG A 925 -21.39 -7.80 18.17
N LEU A 926 -22.71 -7.96 18.00
CA LEU A 926 -23.57 -8.80 18.83
C LEU A 926 -23.27 -10.31 18.76
N LEU A 927 -22.72 -10.80 17.64
CA LEU A 927 -22.33 -12.21 17.46
C LEU A 927 -20.86 -12.46 17.78
N GLY A 928 -20.11 -11.43 18.21
CA GLY A 928 -18.68 -11.50 18.54
C GLY A 928 -17.72 -11.64 17.34
N THR A 929 -18.23 -11.76 16.11
CA THR A 929 -17.45 -12.13 14.91
C THR A 929 -16.43 -11.09 14.43
N GLN A 930 -16.40 -9.89 15.02
CA GLN A 930 -15.33 -8.90 14.78
C GLN A 930 -14.00 -9.28 15.47
N HIS A 931 -14.05 -9.95 16.62
CA HIS A 931 -12.87 -10.18 17.46
C HIS A 931 -12.18 -11.49 17.10
N SER A 932 -11.24 -11.44 16.15
CA SER A 932 -10.53 -12.62 15.63
C SER A 932 -9.54 -13.27 16.63
N GLU A 933 -9.36 -12.71 17.83
CA GLU A 933 -8.29 -13.11 18.77
C GLU A 933 -8.78 -13.11 20.23
N GLY A 934 -8.80 -14.30 20.84
CA GLY A 934 -8.69 -14.58 22.29
C GLY A 934 -9.78 -14.09 23.26
N SER A 935 -10.50 -13.02 22.97
CA SER A 935 -11.38 -12.33 23.92
C SER A 935 -12.84 -12.72 23.76
N SER A 936 -13.31 -13.65 24.60
CA SER A 936 -14.72 -14.04 24.71
C SER A 936 -15.58 -12.97 25.41
N SER A 937 -15.70 -11.79 24.79
CA SER A 937 -16.61 -10.74 25.25
C SER A 937 -18.03 -11.29 25.36
N MET A 938 -18.62 -11.28 26.56
CA MET A 938 -19.98 -11.78 26.76
C MET A 938 -21.00 -10.86 26.08
N SER A 939 -21.45 -11.25 24.90
CA SER A 939 -22.58 -10.58 24.25
C SER A 939 -23.85 -10.73 25.09
N PRO A 940 -24.68 -9.67 25.22
CA PRO A 940 -25.95 -9.73 25.94
C PRO A 940 -27.03 -10.57 25.24
N LEU A 941 -26.76 -11.11 24.05
CA LEU A 941 -27.63 -12.04 23.32
C LEU A 941 -26.79 -13.18 22.72
N THR A 942 -27.18 -14.43 22.98
CA THR A 942 -26.68 -15.56 22.18
C THR A 942 -27.23 -15.49 20.75
N PRO A 943 -26.57 -16.14 19.75
CA PRO A 943 -27.05 -16.15 18.37
C PRO A 943 -28.49 -16.68 18.24
N GLY A 944 -28.84 -17.71 19.02
CA GLY A 944 -30.19 -18.24 19.05
C GLY A 944 -31.21 -17.22 19.56
N GLU A 945 -30.90 -16.51 20.64
CA GLU A 945 -31.77 -15.48 21.21
C GLU A 945 -31.91 -14.27 20.29
N LEU A 946 -30.87 -13.86 19.56
CA LEU A 946 -30.96 -12.78 18.57
C LEU A 946 -31.94 -13.16 17.44
N LEU A 947 -31.83 -14.38 16.90
CA LEU A 947 -32.73 -14.87 15.86
C LEU A 947 -34.17 -15.02 16.36
N ILE A 948 -34.38 -15.43 17.61
CA ILE A 948 -35.72 -15.45 18.25
C ILE A 948 -36.25 -14.04 18.49
N ALA A 949 -35.41 -13.10 18.97
CA ALA A 949 -35.80 -11.71 19.18
C ALA A 949 -36.29 -11.07 17.88
N LEU A 950 -35.62 -11.32 16.74
CA LEU A 950 -36.08 -10.89 15.42
C LEU A 950 -37.46 -11.45 15.02
N HIS A 951 -37.78 -12.70 15.39
CA HIS A 951 -39.10 -13.30 15.15
C HIS A 951 -40.19 -12.72 16.06
N ASN A 952 -39.81 -12.21 17.24
CA ASN A 952 -40.69 -11.62 18.23
C ASN A 952 -40.89 -10.10 18.06
N ILE A 953 -40.28 -9.47 17.04
CA ILE A 953 -40.52 -8.05 16.73
C ILE A 953 -41.94 -7.88 16.22
N ASP A 954 -42.73 -7.05 16.91
CA ASP A 954 -44.06 -6.66 16.47
C ASP A 954 -44.01 -5.90 15.14
N SER A 955 -44.82 -6.38 14.18
CA SER A 955 -45.15 -5.77 12.90
C SER A 955 -45.61 -4.30 12.96
N SER A 956 -46.13 -3.83 14.10
CA SER A 956 -46.44 -2.40 14.29
C SER A 956 -45.19 -1.52 14.41
N LYS A 957 -44.08 -2.09 14.92
CA LYS A 957 -42.84 -1.37 15.25
C LYS A 957 -41.82 -1.42 14.12
N CYS A 958 -41.78 -2.52 13.35
CA CYS A 958 -40.88 -2.66 12.20
C CYS A 958 -41.57 -3.36 11.03
N ASP A 959 -41.22 -2.97 9.80
CA ASP A 959 -41.79 -3.56 8.61
C ASP A 959 -41.24 -4.97 8.37
N MET A 960 -42.08 -5.84 7.80
CA MET A 960 -41.73 -7.24 7.57
C MET A 960 -40.57 -7.42 6.57
N LYS A 961 -40.30 -6.45 5.68
CA LYS A 961 -39.18 -6.56 4.73
C LYS A 961 -37.84 -6.38 5.45
N SER A 962 -37.75 -5.42 6.38
CA SER A 962 -36.56 -5.21 7.22
C SER A 962 -36.29 -6.39 8.16
N ILE A 963 -37.32 -6.94 8.80
CA ILE A 963 -37.18 -8.15 9.64
C ILE A 963 -36.70 -9.35 8.79
N ILE A 964 -37.25 -9.55 7.59
CA ILE A 964 -36.79 -10.61 6.67
C ILE A 964 -35.35 -10.39 6.22
N LYS A 965 -34.93 -9.15 5.92
CA LYS A 965 -33.53 -8.82 5.59
C LYS A 965 -32.58 -9.16 6.75
N ALA A 966 -32.92 -8.74 7.97
CA ALA A 966 -32.16 -9.07 9.18
C ALA A 966 -32.06 -10.60 9.41
N THR A 967 -33.17 -11.32 9.26
CA THR A 967 -33.21 -12.79 9.35
C THR A 967 -32.28 -13.43 8.30
N ASN A 968 -32.29 -12.94 7.05
CA ASN A 968 -31.40 -13.44 6.00
C ASN A 968 -29.91 -13.13 6.29
N LEU A 969 -29.58 -12.00 6.93
CA LEU A 969 -28.21 -11.68 7.34
C LEU A 969 -27.70 -12.68 8.39
N CYS A 970 -28.53 -13.07 9.36
CA CYS A 970 -28.18 -14.12 10.34
C CYS A 970 -27.83 -15.43 9.62
N PHE A 971 -28.69 -15.87 8.70
CA PHE A 971 -28.43 -17.05 7.87
C PHE A 971 -27.22 -16.94 6.91
N GLY A 972 -26.64 -15.74 6.72
CA GLY A 972 -25.38 -15.56 6.00
C GLY A 972 -24.17 -16.10 6.78
N GLU A 973 -24.18 -15.95 8.10
CA GLU A 973 -23.06 -16.28 8.98
C GLU A 973 -23.10 -17.76 9.42
N LYS A 974 -22.90 -18.66 8.44
CA LYS A 974 -22.96 -20.13 8.59
C LYS A 974 -22.07 -20.73 9.69
N ASN A 975 -21.01 -20.03 10.07
CA ASN A 975 -20.10 -20.46 11.14
C ASN A 975 -20.71 -20.28 12.54
N VAL A 976 -21.69 -19.38 12.67
CA VAL A 976 -22.39 -19.08 13.93
C VAL A 976 -23.73 -19.80 14.00
N TYR A 977 -24.50 -19.79 12.92
CA TYR A 977 -25.83 -20.42 12.86
C TYR A 977 -25.75 -21.88 12.40
N THR A 978 -25.11 -22.71 13.23
CA THR A 978 -24.97 -24.15 12.99
C THR A 978 -26.31 -24.89 13.03
N SER A 979 -26.32 -26.14 12.58
CA SER A 979 -27.50 -27.00 12.63
C SER A 979 -28.07 -27.20 14.05
N GLU A 980 -27.23 -27.11 15.08
CA GLU A 980 -27.64 -27.26 16.49
C GLU A 980 -28.31 -25.99 17.01
N VAL A 981 -27.69 -24.82 16.77
CA VAL A 981 -28.27 -23.51 17.11
C VAL A 981 -29.63 -23.33 16.43
N LEU A 982 -29.72 -23.66 15.13
CA LEU A 982 -30.97 -23.59 14.38
C LEU A 982 -32.01 -24.60 14.87
N ALA A 983 -31.61 -25.80 15.32
CA ALA A 983 -32.55 -26.77 15.91
C ALA A 983 -33.19 -26.23 17.20
N VAL A 984 -32.38 -25.66 18.11
CA VAL A 984 -32.86 -25.03 19.36
C VAL A 984 -33.81 -23.87 19.05
N VAL A 985 -33.44 -22.98 18.10
CA VAL A 985 -34.29 -21.86 17.67
C VAL A 985 -35.63 -22.35 17.11
N MET A 986 -35.61 -23.33 16.19
CA MET A 986 -36.84 -23.86 15.60
C MET A 986 -37.75 -24.54 16.64
N GLN A 987 -37.18 -25.22 17.65
CA GLN A 987 -37.95 -25.77 18.76
C GLN A 987 -38.61 -24.67 19.60
N GLN A 988 -37.85 -23.68 20.05
CA GLN A 988 -38.39 -22.60 20.90
C GLN A 988 -39.46 -21.78 20.16
N LEU A 989 -39.26 -21.46 18.87
CA LEU A 989 -40.27 -20.77 18.05
C LEU A 989 -41.53 -21.62 17.78
N MET A 990 -41.42 -22.95 17.73
CA MET A 990 -42.58 -23.86 17.66
C MET A 990 -43.34 -23.90 19.00
N GLU A 991 -42.65 -23.78 20.13
CA GLU A 991 -43.25 -23.87 21.48
C GLU A 991 -44.04 -22.62 21.89
N GLN A 992 -43.78 -21.47 21.27
CA GLN A 992 -44.54 -20.22 21.46
C GLN A 992 -46.04 -20.32 21.08
N THR A 993 -46.86 -19.43 21.66
CA THR A 993 -48.28 -19.21 21.32
C THR A 993 -48.62 -17.72 21.49
N PRO A 994 -49.11 -17.00 20.45
CA PRO A 994 -49.33 -17.45 19.06
C PRO A 994 -48.02 -17.85 18.34
N LEU A 995 -48.15 -18.57 17.22
CA LEU A 995 -47.00 -18.98 16.40
C LEU A 995 -46.42 -17.80 15.60
N PRO A 996 -45.08 -17.57 15.60
CA PRO A 996 -44.46 -16.52 14.81
C PRO A 996 -44.70 -16.65 13.30
N ILE A 997 -45.02 -15.53 12.64
CA ILE A 997 -45.35 -15.49 11.21
C ILE A 997 -44.20 -16.01 10.34
N LEU A 998 -42.95 -15.75 10.75
CA LEU A 998 -41.74 -16.15 10.02
C LEU A 998 -41.24 -17.57 10.33
N LEU A 999 -41.83 -18.29 11.29
CA LEU A 999 -41.39 -19.63 11.73
C LEU A 999 -41.13 -20.57 10.54
N MET A 1000 -42.12 -20.74 9.65
CA MET A 1000 -41.97 -21.67 8.53
C MET A 1000 -40.98 -21.20 7.45
N ARG A 1001 -40.70 -19.89 7.34
CA ARG A 1001 -39.61 -19.40 6.49
C ARG A 1001 -38.27 -19.89 7.05
N THR A 1002 -38.06 -19.69 8.35
CA THR A 1002 -36.85 -20.10 9.08
C THR A 1002 -36.66 -21.62 9.06
N VAL A 1003 -37.74 -22.41 9.19
CA VAL A 1003 -37.69 -23.88 9.03
C VAL A 1003 -37.26 -24.28 7.62
N ILE A 1004 -37.87 -23.72 6.57
CA ILE A 1004 -37.48 -24.02 5.17
C ILE A 1004 -36.04 -23.57 4.88
N GLN A 1005 -35.62 -22.42 5.40
CA GLN A 1005 -34.28 -21.86 5.18
C GLN A 1005 -33.20 -22.67 5.90
N SER A 1006 -33.43 -23.06 7.15
CA SER A 1006 -32.55 -23.96 7.92
C SER A 1006 -32.40 -25.32 7.24
N LEU A 1007 -33.50 -25.90 6.75
CA LEU A 1007 -33.49 -27.16 6.00
C LEU A 1007 -32.74 -27.04 4.67
N THR A 1008 -32.86 -25.92 3.97
CA THR A 1008 -32.16 -25.66 2.69
C THR A 1008 -30.65 -25.54 2.91
N MET A 1009 -30.21 -25.06 4.08
CA MET A 1009 -28.78 -24.96 4.43
C MET A 1009 -28.22 -26.25 5.05
N TYR A 1010 -29.02 -26.98 5.83
CA TYR A 1010 -28.62 -28.19 6.54
C TYR A 1010 -29.63 -29.34 6.31
N PRO A 1011 -29.57 -30.04 5.17
CA PRO A 1011 -30.52 -31.13 4.84
C PRO A 1011 -30.58 -32.26 5.87
N ARG A 1012 -29.52 -32.46 6.67
CA ARG A 1012 -29.48 -33.42 7.78
C ARG A 1012 -30.57 -33.15 8.85
N LEU A 1013 -31.09 -31.92 8.95
CA LEU A 1013 -32.19 -31.58 9.86
C LEU A 1013 -33.55 -32.11 9.41
N ALA A 1014 -33.70 -32.72 8.24
CA ALA A 1014 -35.00 -33.15 7.69
C ALA A 1014 -35.84 -34.00 8.68
N GLY A 1015 -35.25 -34.99 9.34
CA GLY A 1015 -35.94 -35.81 10.34
C GLY A 1015 -36.40 -35.04 11.58
N PHE A 1016 -35.61 -34.05 12.03
CA PHE A 1016 -35.99 -33.14 13.10
C PHE A 1016 -37.13 -32.20 12.66
N VAL A 1017 -37.08 -31.69 11.42
CA VAL A 1017 -38.16 -30.90 10.83
C VAL A 1017 -39.45 -31.71 10.71
N MET A 1018 -39.43 -33.00 10.36
CA MET A 1018 -40.64 -33.85 10.37
C MET A 1018 -41.29 -33.91 11.76
N ASN A 1019 -40.49 -34.03 12.83
CA ASN A 1019 -40.98 -34.01 14.20
C ASN A 1019 -41.60 -32.66 14.60
N ILE A 1020 -41.04 -31.54 14.11
CA ILE A 1020 -41.63 -30.20 14.28
C ILE A 1020 -42.96 -30.10 13.52
N LEU A 1021 -43.02 -30.53 12.25
CA LEU A 1021 -44.24 -30.50 11.45
C LEU A 1021 -45.37 -31.33 12.11
N ALA A 1022 -45.07 -32.53 12.60
CA ALA A 1022 -46.03 -33.35 13.35
C ALA A 1022 -46.54 -32.64 14.63
N ARG A 1023 -45.68 -31.96 15.39
CA ARG A 1023 -46.07 -31.17 16.56
C ARG A 1023 -46.89 -29.93 16.21
N LEU A 1024 -46.66 -29.32 15.05
CA LEU A 1024 -47.46 -28.20 14.53
C LEU A 1024 -48.90 -28.61 14.15
N ILE A 1025 -49.14 -29.87 13.78
CA ILE A 1025 -50.49 -30.43 13.59
C ILE A 1025 -51.26 -30.40 14.93
N LEU A 1026 -50.64 -30.83 16.03
CA LEU A 1026 -51.24 -30.79 17.37
C LEU A 1026 -51.58 -29.36 17.81
N LYS A 1027 -50.76 -28.37 17.41
CA LYS A 1027 -51.01 -26.93 17.61
C LYS A 1027 -52.01 -26.31 16.61
N GLN A 1028 -52.64 -27.09 15.74
CA GLN A 1028 -53.65 -26.63 14.77
C GLN A 1028 -53.14 -25.52 13.84
N VAL A 1029 -51.94 -25.70 13.26
CA VAL A 1029 -51.22 -24.73 12.41
C VAL A 1029 -52.06 -24.07 11.30
N TRP A 1030 -53.10 -24.73 10.79
CA TRP A 1030 -54.06 -24.17 9.82
C TRP A 1030 -54.80 -22.91 10.31
N LYS A 1031 -54.87 -22.67 11.63
CA LYS A 1031 -55.40 -21.42 12.22
C LYS A 1031 -54.57 -20.18 11.91
N TYR A 1032 -53.33 -20.33 11.42
CA TYR A 1032 -52.41 -19.24 11.13
C TYR A 1032 -52.09 -19.21 9.63
N PRO A 1033 -52.84 -18.46 8.78
CA PRO A 1033 -52.84 -18.65 7.32
C PRO A 1033 -51.46 -18.60 6.63
N LYS A 1034 -50.56 -17.73 7.11
CA LYS A 1034 -49.19 -17.60 6.57
C LYS A 1034 -48.24 -18.69 7.06
N VAL A 1035 -48.42 -19.17 8.30
CA VAL A 1035 -47.67 -20.33 8.82
C VAL A 1035 -48.15 -21.61 8.11
N TRP A 1036 -49.46 -21.74 7.85
CA TRP A 1036 -50.04 -22.83 7.07
C TRP A 1036 -49.57 -22.84 5.60
N GLU A 1037 -49.47 -21.68 4.95
CA GLU A 1037 -48.87 -21.55 3.62
C GLU A 1037 -47.42 -22.08 3.59
N GLY A 1038 -46.62 -21.74 4.61
CA GLY A 1038 -45.26 -22.25 4.77
C GLY A 1038 -45.20 -23.74 5.12
N PHE A 1039 -46.13 -24.26 5.93
CA PHE A 1039 -46.24 -25.68 6.27
C PHE A 1039 -46.41 -26.54 5.01
N VAL A 1040 -47.37 -26.19 4.15
CA VAL A 1040 -47.63 -26.91 2.89
C VAL A 1040 -46.40 -26.86 1.96
N LYS A 1041 -45.77 -25.70 1.80
CA LYS A 1041 -44.54 -25.53 1.00
C LYS A 1041 -43.35 -26.32 1.56
N CYS A 1042 -43.26 -26.48 2.88
CA CYS A 1042 -42.24 -27.32 3.52
C CYS A 1042 -42.48 -28.81 3.21
N CYS A 1043 -43.71 -29.29 3.35
CA CYS A 1043 -44.10 -30.67 3.01
C CYS A 1043 -43.86 -30.98 1.52
N GLN A 1044 -44.13 -30.03 0.61
CA GLN A 1044 -43.88 -30.19 -0.83
C GLN A 1044 -42.38 -30.35 -1.14
N ARG A 1045 -41.50 -29.62 -0.45
CA ARG A 1045 -40.03 -29.69 -0.61
C ARG A 1045 -39.39 -30.91 0.05
N THR A 1046 -40.13 -31.68 0.84
CA THR A 1046 -39.63 -32.81 1.65
C THR A 1046 -40.23 -34.16 1.26
N LYS A 1047 -40.83 -34.26 0.08
CA LYS A 1047 -41.19 -35.55 -0.54
C LYS A 1047 -39.94 -36.46 -0.60
N PRO A 1048 -40.01 -37.76 -0.25
CA PRO A 1048 -41.17 -38.50 0.25
C PRO A 1048 -41.34 -38.47 1.79
N GLN A 1049 -40.39 -37.92 2.54
CA GLN A 1049 -40.37 -37.98 4.02
C GLN A 1049 -41.62 -37.35 4.66
N SER A 1050 -42.15 -36.28 4.05
CA SER A 1050 -43.36 -35.58 4.52
C SER A 1050 -44.64 -36.40 4.43
N TYR A 1051 -44.70 -37.48 3.66
CA TYR A 1051 -45.91 -38.29 3.49
C TYR A 1051 -46.45 -38.84 4.81
N ASN A 1052 -45.57 -39.30 5.71
CA ASN A 1052 -45.96 -39.79 7.04
C ASN A 1052 -46.50 -38.68 7.97
N VAL A 1053 -46.20 -37.41 7.70
CA VAL A 1053 -46.75 -36.25 8.42
C VAL A 1053 -48.09 -35.81 7.82
N LEU A 1054 -48.24 -35.87 6.49
CA LEU A 1054 -49.51 -35.55 5.82
C LEU A 1054 -50.63 -36.52 6.21
N LEU A 1055 -50.34 -37.80 6.42
CA LEU A 1055 -51.30 -38.80 6.90
C LEU A 1055 -51.77 -38.57 8.35
N GLN A 1056 -51.15 -37.65 9.10
CA GLN A 1056 -51.58 -37.25 10.45
C GLN A 1056 -52.55 -36.05 10.44
N LEU A 1057 -52.82 -35.44 9.28
CA LEU A 1057 -53.73 -34.31 9.16
C LEU A 1057 -55.21 -34.75 9.24
N PRO A 1058 -56.09 -33.94 9.87
CA PRO A 1058 -57.54 -34.14 9.77
C PRO A 1058 -58.00 -34.13 8.30
N PRO A 1059 -59.01 -34.94 7.89
CA PRO A 1059 -59.40 -35.09 6.48
C PRO A 1059 -59.69 -33.77 5.75
N ALA A 1060 -60.37 -32.82 6.40
CA ALA A 1060 -60.65 -31.50 5.82
C ALA A 1060 -59.38 -30.64 5.60
N GLN A 1061 -58.34 -30.81 6.41
CA GLN A 1061 -57.07 -30.11 6.25
C GLN A 1061 -56.21 -30.78 5.17
N LEU A 1062 -56.24 -32.12 5.09
CA LEU A 1062 -55.60 -32.86 4.00
C LEU A 1062 -56.22 -32.51 2.62
N ALA A 1063 -57.54 -32.33 2.55
CA ALA A 1063 -58.21 -31.82 1.36
C ALA A 1063 -57.66 -30.43 0.97
N SER A 1064 -57.52 -29.50 1.93
CA SER A 1064 -56.94 -28.18 1.67
C SER A 1064 -55.46 -28.18 1.28
N VAL A 1065 -54.70 -29.24 1.63
CA VAL A 1065 -53.35 -29.45 1.07
C VAL A 1065 -53.43 -29.80 -0.43
N PHE A 1066 -54.38 -30.63 -0.85
CA PHE A 1066 -54.54 -31.00 -2.26
C PHE A 1066 -55.15 -29.88 -3.11
N GLU A 1067 -56.04 -29.05 -2.57
CA GLU A 1067 -56.52 -27.83 -3.22
C GLU A 1067 -55.37 -26.87 -3.56
N ARG A 1068 -54.37 -26.78 -2.68
CA ARG A 1068 -53.19 -25.91 -2.84
C ARG A 1068 -52.05 -26.54 -3.63
N CYS A 1069 -51.95 -27.87 -3.65
CA CYS A 1069 -50.87 -28.64 -4.26
C CYS A 1069 -51.39 -29.99 -4.78
N PRO A 1070 -52.12 -30.04 -5.92
CA PRO A 1070 -52.73 -31.27 -6.42
C PRO A 1070 -51.71 -32.37 -6.74
N GLU A 1071 -50.50 -31.99 -7.17
CA GLU A 1071 -49.33 -32.86 -7.41
C GLU A 1071 -48.82 -33.63 -6.17
N MET A 1072 -49.36 -33.34 -4.97
CA MET A 1072 -49.04 -34.10 -3.74
C MET A 1072 -49.88 -35.37 -3.63
N ARG A 1073 -51.03 -35.42 -4.32
CA ARG A 1073 -52.06 -36.45 -4.14
C ARG A 1073 -51.64 -37.80 -4.66
N GLU A 1074 -51.28 -37.87 -5.95
CA GLU A 1074 -50.94 -39.11 -6.63
C GLU A 1074 -49.69 -39.80 -6.03
N PRO A 1075 -48.56 -39.09 -5.76
CA PRO A 1075 -47.41 -39.72 -5.09
C PRO A 1075 -47.67 -40.19 -3.66
N LEU A 1076 -48.59 -39.54 -2.93
CA LEU A 1076 -48.98 -39.95 -1.58
C LEU A 1076 -49.88 -41.20 -1.61
N LEU A 1077 -50.80 -41.28 -2.58
CA LEU A 1077 -51.63 -42.46 -2.83
C LEU A 1077 -50.76 -43.67 -3.24
N GLN A 1078 -49.78 -43.47 -4.14
CA GLN A 1078 -48.80 -44.50 -4.50
C GLN A 1078 -47.95 -44.95 -3.30
N HIS A 1079 -47.57 -44.04 -2.38
CA HIS A 1079 -46.87 -44.40 -1.15
C HIS A 1079 -47.74 -45.23 -0.20
N VAL A 1080 -49.04 -44.90 -0.06
CA VAL A 1080 -49.98 -45.72 0.73
C VAL A 1080 -50.20 -47.10 0.10
N HIS A 1081 -50.25 -47.20 -1.23
CA HIS A 1081 -50.34 -48.48 -1.92
C HIS A 1081 -49.07 -49.35 -1.79
N SER A 1082 -47.90 -48.77 -1.49
CA SER A 1082 -46.67 -49.54 -1.21
C SER A 1082 -46.57 -50.06 0.23
N PHE A 1083 -47.49 -49.70 1.12
CA PHE A 1083 -47.56 -50.22 2.49
C PHE A 1083 -48.08 -51.66 2.54
N THR A 1084 -47.69 -52.39 3.60
CA THR A 1084 -48.25 -53.74 3.85
C THR A 1084 -49.75 -53.67 4.20
N PRO A 1085 -50.54 -54.74 3.96
CA PRO A 1085 -51.98 -54.74 4.27
C PRO A 1085 -52.31 -54.39 5.73
N HIS A 1086 -51.43 -54.75 6.67
CA HIS A 1086 -51.60 -54.42 8.09
C HIS A 1086 -51.39 -52.93 8.38
N GLN A 1087 -50.49 -52.25 7.66
CA GLN A 1087 -50.28 -50.81 7.76
C GLN A 1087 -51.41 -50.01 7.10
N GLN A 1088 -51.92 -50.47 5.95
CA GLN A 1088 -53.07 -49.86 5.27
C GLN A 1088 -54.32 -49.87 6.18
N ALA A 1089 -54.55 -50.95 6.93
CA ALA A 1089 -55.64 -51.05 7.90
C ALA A 1089 -55.56 -50.07 9.08
N HIS A 1090 -54.42 -49.39 9.31
CA HIS A 1090 -54.28 -48.36 10.34
C HIS A 1090 -54.57 -46.93 9.82
N ILE A 1091 -54.79 -46.74 8.51
CA ILE A 1091 -55.14 -45.43 7.95
C ILE A 1091 -56.67 -45.22 8.08
N PRO A 1092 -57.14 -44.10 8.67
CA PRO A 1092 -58.56 -43.82 8.77
C PRO A 1092 -59.27 -43.83 7.41
N ALA A 1093 -60.41 -44.52 7.30
CA ALA A 1093 -61.18 -44.63 6.06
C ALA A 1093 -61.61 -43.27 5.47
N SER A 1094 -61.78 -42.25 6.31
CA SER A 1094 -62.04 -40.87 5.89
C SER A 1094 -60.84 -40.18 5.22
N ILE A 1095 -59.61 -40.57 5.57
CA ILE A 1095 -58.39 -40.14 4.89
C ILE A 1095 -58.25 -40.87 3.54
N MET A 1096 -58.50 -42.17 3.49
CA MET A 1096 -58.55 -42.93 2.23
C MET A 1096 -59.59 -42.34 1.26
N THR A 1097 -60.79 -42.02 1.74
CA THR A 1097 -61.82 -41.35 0.93
C THR A 1097 -61.33 -40.01 0.35
N VAL A 1098 -60.60 -39.22 1.14
CA VAL A 1098 -60.01 -37.94 0.70
C VAL A 1098 -58.83 -38.13 -0.28
N LEU A 1099 -58.17 -39.30 -0.29
CA LEU A 1099 -57.14 -39.69 -1.27
C LEU A 1099 -57.74 -40.27 -2.57
N GLU A 1100 -58.79 -41.08 -2.49
CA GLU A 1100 -59.40 -41.82 -3.61
C GLU A 1100 -60.44 -41.02 -4.41
N ALA A 1101 -60.88 -39.85 -3.94
CA ALA A 1101 -61.99 -39.08 -4.55
C ALA A 1101 -61.85 -38.74 -6.06
N ASN A 1102 -60.65 -38.74 -6.64
CA ASN A 1102 -60.44 -38.54 -8.09
C ASN A 1102 -60.33 -39.85 -8.90
N SER A 1103 -60.27 -41.02 -8.25
CA SER A 1103 -60.15 -42.33 -8.90
C SER A 1103 -61.46 -42.83 -9.51
N ARG A 1104 -62.57 -42.10 -9.31
CA ARG A 1104 -63.88 -42.36 -9.93
C ARG A 1104 -64.15 -41.38 -11.06
N LYS A 1105 -63.84 -41.78 -12.30
CA LYS A 1105 -64.55 -41.26 -13.50
C LYS A 1105 -65.70 -42.23 -13.87
N PRO A 1106 -66.81 -41.75 -14.46
CA PRO A 1106 -67.99 -42.58 -14.68
C PRO A 1106 -67.86 -43.53 -15.89
N GLU A 1107 -68.73 -44.53 -15.92
CA GLU A 1107 -69.03 -45.31 -17.13
C GLU A 1107 -69.72 -44.44 -18.19
N PRO A 1108 -69.50 -44.67 -19.50
CA PRO A 1108 -70.26 -44.03 -20.57
C PRO A 1108 -71.63 -44.72 -20.79
N GLU A 1109 -72.70 -43.92 -20.88
CA GLU A 1109 -74.04 -44.41 -21.23
C GLU A 1109 -74.15 -44.82 -22.73
N PRO A 1110 -75.07 -45.74 -23.08
CA PRO A 1110 -75.14 -46.31 -24.43
C PRO A 1110 -75.87 -45.41 -25.45
N GLN A 1111 -75.56 -45.60 -26.74
CA GLN A 1111 -76.34 -45.11 -27.87
C GLN A 1111 -76.68 -46.24 -28.86
N PRO A 1112 -77.74 -46.10 -29.69
CA PRO A 1112 -78.54 -47.25 -30.13
C PRO A 1112 -78.13 -47.92 -31.46
N GLU A 1113 -78.78 -49.04 -31.73
CA GLU A 1113 -78.57 -49.93 -32.87
C GLU A 1113 -78.79 -49.29 -34.26
N LEU A 1114 -78.04 -49.75 -35.26
CA LEU A 1114 -78.44 -49.69 -36.67
C LEU A 1114 -77.87 -50.90 -37.44
N HIS A 1115 -78.75 -51.67 -38.09
CA HIS A 1115 -78.40 -52.90 -38.81
C HIS A 1115 -77.61 -52.65 -40.10
N ARG A 1116 -76.69 -53.57 -40.46
CA ARG A 1116 -76.66 -54.36 -41.73
C ARG A 1116 -75.66 -55.54 -41.64
N PRO A 1117 -75.68 -56.55 -42.55
CA PRO A 1117 -75.52 -57.96 -42.12
C PRO A 1117 -74.34 -58.74 -42.75
N GLU A 1118 -74.04 -59.91 -42.14
CA GLU A 1118 -73.42 -61.15 -42.69
C GLU A 1118 -72.00 -61.01 -43.34
N ILE A 1119 -71.03 -61.94 -43.22
CA ILE A 1119 -71.02 -63.37 -43.60
C ILE A 1119 -69.84 -64.12 -42.89
N ILE A 1120 -70.15 -65.22 -42.16
CA ILE A 1120 -69.57 -66.60 -42.19
C ILE A 1120 -68.01 -66.86 -42.09
N GLU A 1121 -67.61 -67.66 -41.06
CA GLU A 1121 -66.47 -68.63 -40.94
C GLU A 1121 -64.98 -68.14 -40.90
N GLU A 1122 -63.96 -68.88 -40.41
CA GLU A 1122 -63.86 -70.21 -39.74
C GLU A 1122 -62.61 -70.31 -38.79
N ARG A 1123 -62.61 -71.28 -37.84
CA ARG A 1123 -61.47 -72.10 -37.28
C ARG A 1123 -60.19 -71.45 -36.66
N GLU A 1124 -59.40 -72.09 -35.76
CA GLU A 1124 -59.57 -73.21 -34.80
C GLU A 1124 -58.48 -73.11 -33.67
N VAL A 1125 -58.40 -74.10 -32.75
CA VAL A 1125 -57.54 -74.14 -31.51
C VAL A 1125 -56.46 -75.28 -31.61
N PRO A 1126 -55.65 -75.76 -30.60
CA PRO A 1126 -55.41 -75.39 -29.17
C PRO A 1126 -53.92 -75.41 -28.64
N VAL A 1127 -53.76 -75.17 -27.33
CA VAL A 1127 -52.64 -75.50 -26.37
C VAL A 1127 -52.47 -77.04 -26.14
N PRO A 1128 -51.47 -77.66 -25.41
CA PRO A 1128 -51.03 -77.35 -24.01
C PRO A 1128 -49.64 -77.81 -23.40
N LYS A 1129 -49.15 -77.04 -22.40
CA LYS A 1129 -48.62 -77.35 -21.01
C LYS A 1129 -47.67 -78.52 -20.58
N HIS A 1130 -46.91 -78.21 -19.49
CA HIS A 1130 -46.30 -79.05 -18.40
C HIS A 1130 -44.94 -79.76 -18.67
N ILE A 1131 -44.02 -80.03 -17.71
CA ILE A 1131 -44.06 -80.77 -16.39
C ILE A 1131 -43.24 -80.06 -15.25
N SER A 1132 -43.01 -80.66 -14.06
CA SER A 1132 -42.64 -80.02 -12.77
C SER A 1132 -41.71 -80.82 -11.79
N MET A 1133 -40.78 -80.13 -11.08
CA MET A 1133 -40.14 -80.43 -9.75
C MET A 1133 -39.39 -81.78 -9.51
N PRO A 1134 -38.71 -82.09 -8.35
CA PRO A 1134 -38.42 -81.36 -7.08
C PRO A 1134 -36.91 -81.32 -6.60
N ALA A 1135 -36.65 -80.94 -5.33
CA ALA A 1135 -35.35 -80.61 -4.65
C ALA A 1135 -34.75 -81.78 -3.77
N PRO A 1136 -33.83 -81.64 -2.76
CA PRO A 1136 -33.11 -80.48 -2.12
C PRO A 1136 -31.62 -80.70 -1.61
N VAL A 1137 -31.10 -79.75 -0.78
CA VAL A 1137 -29.95 -79.77 0.21
C VAL A 1137 -28.46 -79.81 -0.29
N LEU A 1138 -27.36 -79.49 0.46
CA LEU A 1138 -27.05 -79.13 1.90
C LEU A 1138 -25.67 -78.38 2.07
N GLN A 1139 -25.47 -77.53 3.13
CA GLN A 1139 -24.19 -77.06 3.82
C GLN A 1139 -23.05 -76.34 3.01
N ALA A 1140 -22.13 -75.47 3.53
CA ALA A 1140 -21.84 -74.82 4.84
C ALA A 1140 -21.05 -73.47 4.66
N GLU A 1141 -20.56 -72.82 5.73
CA GLU A 1141 -19.91 -71.46 5.79
C GLU A 1141 -18.34 -71.46 5.65
N PRO A 1142 -17.56 -70.40 6.04
CA PRO A 1142 -17.01 -69.28 5.25
C PRO A 1142 -15.44 -69.26 5.27
N PRO A 1143 -14.67 -68.13 5.07
CA PRO A 1143 -14.91 -66.82 4.47
C PRO A 1143 -13.94 -66.49 3.29
N ALA A 1144 -13.92 -65.25 2.77
CA ALA A 1144 -12.96 -64.78 1.76
C ALA A 1144 -12.42 -63.35 2.05
N PRO A 1145 -11.16 -63.03 1.67
CA PRO A 1145 -10.52 -61.73 1.94
C PRO A 1145 -10.69 -60.66 0.83
N THR A 1146 -10.19 -59.46 1.12
CA THR A 1146 -10.16 -58.23 0.30
C THR A 1146 -9.69 -58.39 -1.16
N PRO A 1147 -10.36 -57.72 -2.14
CA PRO A 1147 -9.78 -57.44 -3.45
C PRO A 1147 -8.83 -56.22 -3.42
N VAL A 1148 -7.93 -56.16 -4.41
CA VAL A 1148 -7.12 -54.99 -4.76
C VAL A 1148 -7.65 -54.41 -6.07
N GLU A 1149 -7.86 -53.10 -6.15
CA GLU A 1149 -8.22 -52.43 -7.42
C GLU A 1149 -6.98 -51.95 -8.18
N PHE A 1150 -7.02 -52.12 -9.50
CA PHE A 1150 -6.10 -51.52 -10.46
C PHE A 1150 -6.94 -50.77 -11.51
N THR A 1151 -6.47 -49.59 -11.91
CA THR A 1151 -7.17 -48.64 -12.80
C THR A 1151 -6.80 -48.81 -14.27
N GLU A 1152 -7.76 -48.76 -15.20
CA GLU A 1152 -7.68 -48.16 -16.56
C GLU A 1152 -9.04 -48.28 -17.35
N PRO A 1153 -9.25 -47.73 -18.57
CA PRO A 1153 -9.95 -46.45 -18.72
C PRO A 1153 -11.21 -46.47 -19.63
N PRO A 1154 -12.01 -45.37 -19.71
CA PRO A 1154 -13.24 -45.32 -20.53
C PRO A 1154 -13.03 -44.85 -21.99
N PRO A 1155 -13.60 -45.53 -23.00
CA PRO A 1155 -13.65 -45.10 -24.41
C PRO A 1155 -14.86 -44.18 -24.73
N PRO A 1156 -14.92 -43.52 -25.91
CA PRO A 1156 -15.74 -42.32 -26.13
C PRO A 1156 -17.19 -42.55 -26.61
N GLN A 1157 -18.03 -41.53 -26.46
CA GLN A 1157 -19.41 -41.47 -26.98
C GLN A 1157 -19.59 -40.44 -28.11
N LYS A 1158 -20.63 -40.63 -28.93
CA LYS A 1158 -20.93 -39.84 -30.14
C LYS A 1158 -22.08 -38.86 -29.93
N GLN A 1159 -22.03 -37.74 -30.66
CA GLN A 1159 -23.17 -36.86 -30.97
C GLN A 1159 -24.01 -37.52 -32.11
N THR A 1160 -25.22 -37.12 -32.54
CA THR A 1160 -26.18 -36.00 -32.31
C THR A 1160 -27.62 -36.63 -32.30
N PRO A 1161 -28.76 -35.94 -32.58
CA PRO A 1161 -29.19 -34.54 -32.38
C PRO A 1161 -30.52 -34.44 -31.57
N ARG A 1162 -31.03 -33.22 -31.33
CA ARG A 1162 -32.48 -32.96 -31.12
C ARG A 1162 -32.84 -31.51 -31.46
N SER A 1163 -33.99 -31.30 -32.10
CA SER A 1163 -34.54 -30.00 -32.52
C SER A 1163 -36.06 -29.96 -32.28
N GLU A 1164 -36.59 -28.75 -31.97
CA GLU A 1164 -38.01 -28.28 -31.95
C GLU A 1164 -39.12 -29.21 -31.35
N GLU A 1165 -40.28 -28.74 -30.87
CA GLU A 1165 -41.05 -27.46 -30.95
C GLU A 1165 -41.74 -27.25 -29.55
N VAL A 1166 -42.74 -26.40 -29.20
CA VAL A 1166 -43.72 -25.54 -29.90
C VAL A 1166 -44.16 -24.35 -29.00
N GLU A 1167 -45.22 -23.63 -29.40
CA GLU A 1167 -45.81 -22.37 -28.91
C GLU A 1167 -46.48 -22.37 -27.50
N GLU A 1168 -46.51 -21.21 -26.82
CA GLU A 1168 -47.69 -20.30 -26.75
C GLU A 1168 -47.28 -18.88 -26.18
N PRO A 1169 -48.13 -17.81 -26.24
CA PRO A 1169 -47.66 -16.52 -26.80
C PRO A 1169 -47.50 -15.30 -25.86
N MET A 1170 -47.17 -14.16 -26.50
CA MET A 1170 -46.86 -12.82 -25.98
C MET A 1170 -48.05 -12.01 -25.41
N GLU A 1171 -47.74 -10.99 -24.60
CA GLU A 1171 -48.36 -9.65 -24.79
C GLU A 1171 -47.36 -8.50 -24.51
N GLN A 1172 -47.03 -7.77 -25.58
CA GLN A 1172 -46.36 -6.47 -25.78
C GLN A 1172 -45.63 -5.74 -24.62
N GLU A 1173 -44.34 -5.45 -24.85
CA GLU A 1173 -43.68 -4.21 -24.37
C GLU A 1173 -43.68 -3.19 -25.52
N GLU A 1174 -44.01 -1.92 -25.25
CA GLU A 1174 -43.69 -0.79 -26.14
C GLU A 1174 -42.58 0.07 -25.51
N THR A 1175 -41.55 0.34 -26.30
CA THR A 1175 -40.40 1.18 -25.95
C THR A 1175 -40.66 2.63 -26.33
N ASP A 1176 -40.12 3.58 -25.56
CA ASP A 1176 -39.89 4.92 -26.10
C ASP A 1176 -38.53 5.50 -25.62
N HIS A 1177 -37.90 6.28 -26.49
CA HIS A 1177 -36.57 6.86 -26.28
C HIS A 1177 -36.66 8.33 -25.88
N ALA A 1178 -35.77 8.79 -25.00
CA ALA A 1178 -35.47 10.21 -24.82
C ALA A 1178 -33.96 10.41 -24.67
N ALA A 1179 -33.41 11.38 -25.42
CA ALA A 1179 -31.98 11.65 -25.47
C ALA A 1179 -31.55 12.76 -24.49
N LEU A 1180 -30.24 12.85 -24.26
CA LEU A 1180 -29.60 14.05 -23.73
C LEU A 1180 -29.33 15.01 -24.90
N GLU A 1181 -29.58 16.30 -24.69
CA GLU A 1181 -29.00 17.37 -25.51
C GLU A 1181 -28.52 18.49 -24.58
N VAL A 1182 -27.50 19.24 -25.02
CA VAL A 1182 -26.78 20.22 -24.20
C VAL A 1182 -26.72 21.54 -24.94
N THR A 1183 -27.17 22.62 -24.31
CA THR A 1183 -26.78 23.98 -24.68
C THR A 1183 -26.65 24.87 -23.45
N SER A 1184 -25.67 25.76 -23.51
CA SER A 1184 -25.43 26.85 -22.57
C SER A 1184 -25.76 28.17 -23.26
N GLU A 1185 -26.35 29.14 -22.55
CA GLU A 1185 -26.07 30.55 -22.81
C GLU A 1185 -26.47 31.45 -21.63
N ALA A 1186 -26.16 32.75 -21.73
CA ALA A 1186 -26.07 33.65 -20.58
C ALA A 1186 -26.71 35.03 -20.82
N VAL A 1187 -27.14 35.65 -19.71
CA VAL A 1187 -27.11 37.11 -19.45
C VAL A 1187 -27.65 38.04 -20.55
N SER A 1188 -28.92 38.47 -20.41
CA SER A 1188 -29.29 39.91 -20.22
C SER A 1188 -30.77 40.22 -20.51
N GLN A 1189 -31.47 40.79 -19.53
CA GLN A 1189 -32.19 42.07 -19.70
C GLN A 1189 -32.60 42.66 -18.34
N GLN A 1190 -32.05 43.84 -18.02
CA GLN A 1190 -32.66 44.83 -17.12
C GLN A 1190 -33.64 45.68 -17.98
N VAL A 1191 -34.52 46.57 -17.51
CA VAL A 1191 -34.67 47.40 -16.30
C VAL A 1191 -36.19 47.53 -16.05
N GLU A 1192 -36.75 47.57 -14.83
CA GLU A 1192 -37.15 48.74 -14.01
C GLU A 1192 -37.85 48.16 -12.74
N VAL A 1193 -37.66 48.57 -11.47
CA VAL A 1193 -37.52 49.88 -10.78
C VAL A 1193 -38.86 50.39 -10.17
N SER A 1194 -38.89 50.37 -8.82
CA SER A 1194 -39.68 51.15 -7.85
C SER A 1194 -41.23 51.09 -7.75
N GLU A 1195 -41.67 50.75 -6.53
CA GLU A 1195 -42.61 51.48 -5.65
C GLU A 1195 -44.16 51.51 -5.86
N GLU A 1196 -44.82 51.12 -4.75
CA GLU A 1196 -46.06 51.61 -4.12
C GLU A 1196 -47.22 52.26 -4.92
N ALA A 1197 -48.44 51.69 -4.75
CA ALA A 1197 -49.66 52.47 -4.53
C ALA A 1197 -50.82 51.69 -3.84
N SER A 1198 -51.16 52.10 -2.61
CA SER A 1198 -52.53 52.38 -2.11
C SER A 1198 -53.71 51.36 -2.19
N GLN A 1199 -54.14 50.89 -1.02
CA GLN A 1199 -55.52 50.92 -0.44
C GLN A 1199 -56.75 50.52 -1.31
N SER A 1200 -57.67 49.66 -0.82
CA SER A 1200 -58.74 50.07 0.12
C SER A 1200 -59.68 48.89 0.56
N ASN A 1201 -60.70 49.17 1.40
CA ASN A 1201 -61.38 48.20 2.30
C ASN A 1201 -62.75 47.63 1.87
N SER A 1202 -63.09 46.44 2.41
CA SER A 1202 -64.41 46.05 3.00
C SER A 1202 -64.21 44.73 3.81
N ILE A 1203 -64.46 44.59 5.14
CA ILE A 1203 -65.66 44.82 6.00
C ILE A 1203 -66.77 43.79 5.64
N SER A 1204 -67.20 42.84 6.49
CA SER A 1204 -67.76 43.01 7.85
C SER A 1204 -67.76 41.71 8.73
N GLU A 1205 -67.60 41.85 10.06
CA GLU A 1205 -68.36 41.19 11.17
C GLU A 1205 -68.46 39.62 11.32
N LYS A 1206 -68.65 38.98 12.50
CA LYS A 1206 -68.93 39.40 13.90
C LYS A 1206 -68.67 38.25 14.93
N THR A 1207 -68.62 38.59 16.25
CA THR A 1207 -68.93 37.76 17.47
C THR A 1207 -68.08 36.48 17.73
N ASP A 1208 -67.77 36.06 18.97
CA ASP A 1208 -68.14 36.49 20.34
C ASP A 1208 -66.99 36.31 21.36
N GLU A 1209 -67.10 37.01 22.50
CA GLU A 1209 -66.42 36.80 23.80
C GLU A 1209 -67.55 36.69 24.87
N PRO A 1210 -67.38 36.18 26.13
CA PRO A 1210 -66.45 36.76 27.13
C PRO A 1210 -65.95 35.86 28.30
N MET A 1211 -65.07 36.44 29.16
CA MET A 1211 -65.03 36.33 30.65
C MET A 1211 -64.85 34.96 31.37
N GLU A 1212 -64.45 34.87 32.66
CA GLU A 1212 -64.37 35.85 33.76
C GLU A 1212 -63.28 35.48 34.82
N GLU A 1213 -62.60 36.50 35.41
CA GLU A 1213 -62.16 36.64 36.84
C GLU A 1213 -61.43 35.52 37.66
N SER A 1214 -60.89 35.72 38.88
CA SER A 1214 -60.28 36.84 39.68
C SER A 1214 -59.69 36.22 40.99
N THR A 1215 -58.90 36.82 41.92
CA THR A 1215 -58.08 38.06 42.10
C THR A 1215 -57.07 37.83 43.28
N ALA A 1216 -56.22 38.82 43.61
CA ALA A 1216 -55.50 39.01 44.92
C ALA A 1216 -54.31 38.05 45.24
N MET A 1217 -53.30 38.35 46.09
CA MET A 1217 -52.71 39.52 46.82
C MET A 1217 -51.36 39.02 47.46
N ASP A 1218 -50.41 39.76 48.06
CA ASP A 1218 -49.92 41.18 48.08
C ASP A 1218 -48.73 41.28 49.10
N VAL A 1219 -48.18 42.49 49.35
CA VAL A 1219 -47.36 42.93 50.52
C VAL A 1219 -45.83 42.67 50.55
N ALA A 1220 -45.09 43.72 50.13
CA ALA A 1220 -44.06 44.51 50.85
C ALA A 1220 -42.70 43.97 51.41
N GLU A 1221 -41.70 44.87 51.25
CA GLU A 1221 -40.63 45.32 52.19
C GLU A 1221 -39.25 44.63 52.38
N GLN A 1222 -38.26 45.51 52.66
CA GLN A 1222 -36.81 45.31 52.85
C GLN A 1222 -36.45 45.10 54.36
N PRO A 1223 -35.19 44.76 54.76
CA PRO A 1223 -33.99 45.64 54.76
C PRO A 1223 -32.79 45.04 53.96
N LYS A 1224 -31.71 45.74 53.54
CA LYS A 1224 -30.62 46.48 54.27
C LYS A 1224 -29.80 45.59 55.24
N GLU A 1225 -28.49 45.77 55.45
CA GLU A 1225 -27.44 46.73 54.98
C GLU A 1225 -26.18 45.89 54.56
N GLU A 1226 -25.01 46.36 54.13
CA GLU A 1226 -24.14 47.49 54.54
C GLU A 1226 -23.10 47.82 53.42
N SER A 1227 -22.16 48.77 53.64
CA SER A 1227 -21.33 49.37 52.56
C SER A 1227 -19.88 49.71 52.94
N GLU A 1228 -18.94 49.55 52.00
CA GLU A 1228 -17.71 50.37 51.77
C GLU A 1228 -17.09 49.86 50.44
N ASP A 1229 -16.74 50.58 49.36
CA ASP A 1229 -16.33 51.97 49.03
C ASP A 1229 -14.82 52.04 48.60
N VAL A 1230 -14.39 53.13 47.96
CA VAL A 1230 -13.05 53.45 47.41
C VAL A 1230 -12.69 52.91 46.01
N ALA A 1231 -12.58 53.86 45.07
CA ALA A 1231 -11.81 53.83 43.81
C ALA A 1231 -10.66 54.89 43.93
N PRO A 1232 -9.90 55.34 42.89
CA PRO A 1232 -9.91 55.04 41.44
C PRO A 1232 -8.46 54.92 40.82
N GLU A 1233 -8.31 55.36 39.57
CA GLU A 1233 -7.06 55.57 38.76
C GLU A 1233 -6.37 54.30 38.21
N ALA A 1234 -5.93 54.18 36.93
CA ALA A 1234 -5.62 55.04 35.77
C ALA A 1234 -4.10 55.23 35.48
N GLY A 1235 -3.75 55.27 34.18
CA GLY A 1235 -2.38 55.20 33.62
C GLY A 1235 -2.23 53.94 32.75
N GLU A 1236 -2.40 53.97 31.42
CA GLU A 1236 -1.66 54.67 30.35
C GLU A 1236 -0.26 54.12 30.00
N SER A 1237 0.00 54.09 28.69
CA SER A 1237 1.31 54.17 28.01
C SER A 1237 2.19 52.90 27.83
N SER A 1238 2.28 52.49 26.56
CA SER A 1238 3.51 52.30 25.75
C SER A 1238 4.63 51.30 26.13
N VAL A 1239 4.95 50.45 25.14
CA VAL A 1239 6.31 50.15 24.61
C VAL A 1239 7.34 49.53 25.57
N ASP A 1240 7.57 48.23 25.42
CA ASP A 1240 8.69 47.66 24.64
C ASP A 1240 8.32 46.23 24.15
#